data_AF-A0A1R4ECZ2-F1
#
_entry.id   AF-A0A1R4ECZ2-F1
#
_cell.length_a   1.000
_cell.length_b   1.000
_cell.length_c   1.000
_cell.angle_alpha   90.00
_cell.angle_beta   90.00
_cell.angle_gamma   90.00
#
_symmetry.space_group_name_H-M   'P 1'
#
loop_
_entity.id
_entity.type
_entity.pdbx_description
1 polymer ?
#
loop_
_entity_poly.entity_id
_entity_poly.type
_entity_poly.pdbx_seq_one_letter_code
_entity_poly.pdbx_strand_id
1 'polypeptide(L)'
;MTRLSAPTPPLFNTTSQAATPRVSSETWYNFFNRFTAITSAISLVLALVFFIAYNWMDMGKIGKFGLVQAALVITIFGYTLLVYKGVSKLGQQLLLLIASLITGSLLALVGQVYQTGADSWQLFFGWAVLIIPWVFLARLPALWLLWLGLINLSFMFYTATGGFLVSSFWGNNPLYLDLLRLVILTALNLGALILGLMVNKDKPPHQPLPWSLYVIAIWVVFCATRLGLFPLFQVDEGLATGISLTAWASVMAFLYWRFYKKQRDLLMLTMLSGSAIIVLMVMASQYIAPHLGDAALFAMAFLLITLTALAVNGLRQLNHSIKQHPGTKQRLEPVTQTTATQATVTQPISDPITVENSHTSSESVKTPWYIQLLLAISGLFSGALITGFLMVILGNTLRDMLMKLILSGLLLFISFVLFNPQLFKRQATSTVNKSRTFSEGLAFALSLSAQAFLAAVIGEQFDSTVAMVSTFMLLQLFLLIAFKDTLHRFISAFIALGCLVWLFSYFQLPELSAPLLALISAAVTLPNSRVMRASRTTKNPYNYTLFKPLSYASTLMLLMVSVVFIVAENTQSIAGVAGDFVYNYFLAQGLLIAVCLYVAHIILSQYSLKLTSKMGRLIALGIIGLGVVSIYISGILATSLVIVLAIANANRTLLALGVSALVGYIFWYYYQLDTSLLQKSASLLAVSIVLFAIYKLINIAYSDDNNLPKLQKNDPSKLTTDEELS
;
A
#
# COMPACT_ATOMS: atom_id res chain seq x y z
N MET A 1 28.81 35.18 -63.23
CA MET A 1 27.64 35.03 -62.33
C MET A 1 28.13 34.51 -60.99
N THR A 2 27.64 35.13 -59.93
CA THR A 2 28.20 35.24 -58.58
C THR A 2 28.19 33.95 -57.77
N ARG A 3 29.31 33.70 -57.04
CA ARG A 3 29.42 32.75 -55.92
C ARG A 3 28.55 33.24 -54.75
N LEU A 4 27.84 32.33 -54.07
CA LEU A 4 27.35 32.50 -52.70
C LEU A 4 27.46 31.17 -51.93
N SER A 5 28.28 31.23 -50.89
CA SER A 5 28.54 30.34 -49.74
C SER A 5 27.60 29.15 -49.47
N ALA A 6 28.21 27.96 -49.34
CA ALA A 6 27.62 26.82 -48.65
C ALA A 6 27.62 27.04 -47.12
N PRO A 7 26.49 26.83 -46.40
CA PRO A 7 26.50 26.80 -44.96
C PRO A 7 27.08 25.46 -44.46
N THR A 8 28.05 25.55 -43.57
CA THR A 8 28.61 24.43 -42.82
C THR A 8 27.52 23.66 -42.08
N PRO A 9 27.50 22.31 -42.13
CA PRO A 9 26.57 21.54 -41.31
C PRO A 9 26.94 21.70 -39.83
N PRO A 10 25.95 21.82 -38.92
CA PRO A 10 26.25 21.87 -37.50
C PRO A 10 26.90 20.56 -37.08
N LEU A 11 28.11 20.66 -36.51
CA LEU A 11 28.74 19.59 -35.75
C LEU A 11 27.80 19.22 -34.60
N PHE A 12 26.99 18.18 -34.80
CA PHE A 12 26.36 17.49 -33.70
C PHE A 12 27.50 16.85 -32.89
N ASN A 13 27.94 17.55 -31.85
CA ASN A 13 28.68 16.95 -30.76
C ASN A 13 27.83 15.82 -30.19
N THR A 14 28.06 14.61 -30.66
CA THR A 14 27.64 13.36 -30.03
C THR A 14 28.52 13.11 -28.81
N THR A 15 28.59 14.08 -27.90
CA THR A 15 28.76 13.73 -26.50
C THR A 15 27.48 13.02 -26.10
N SER A 16 27.53 11.69 -26.14
CA SER A 16 26.67 10.81 -25.35
C SER A 16 26.70 11.33 -23.91
N GLN A 17 25.81 12.27 -23.57
CA GLN A 17 25.44 12.53 -22.20
C GLN A 17 24.80 11.23 -21.73
N ALA A 18 25.63 10.37 -21.11
CA ALA A 18 25.19 9.18 -20.44
C ALA A 18 24.10 9.64 -19.47
N ALA A 19 22.85 9.28 -19.76
CA ALA A 19 21.72 9.68 -18.93
C ALA A 19 22.02 9.25 -17.50
N THR A 20 22.20 10.21 -16.60
CA THR A 20 22.51 9.94 -15.20
C THR A 20 21.46 8.98 -14.65
N PRO A 21 21.86 7.88 -13.98
CA PRO A 21 20.91 6.91 -13.46
C PRO A 21 19.93 7.62 -12.51
N ARG A 22 18.65 7.27 -12.58
CA ARG A 22 17.58 7.89 -11.75
C ARG A 22 17.77 7.68 -10.25
N VAL A 23 18.53 6.67 -9.85
CA VAL A 23 18.76 6.26 -8.47
C VAL A 23 20.26 6.11 -8.25
N SER A 24 20.78 6.66 -7.16
CA SER A 24 22.20 6.55 -6.82
C SER A 24 22.55 5.14 -6.32
N SER A 25 23.81 4.73 -6.51
CA SER A 25 24.33 3.46 -5.96
C SER A 25 24.19 3.39 -4.43
N GLU A 26 24.31 4.52 -3.73
CA GLU A 26 24.10 4.60 -2.28
C GLU A 26 22.66 4.29 -1.89
N THR A 27 21.68 4.77 -2.67
CA THR A 27 20.26 4.47 -2.43
C THR A 27 19.99 2.97 -2.59
N TRP A 28 20.59 2.34 -3.60
CA TRP A 28 20.51 0.89 -3.79
C TRP A 28 21.14 0.11 -2.63
N TYR A 29 22.34 0.49 -2.19
CA TYR A 29 23.00 -0.12 -1.04
C TYR A 29 22.14 -0.02 0.21
N ASN A 30 21.71 1.20 0.57
CA ASN A 30 20.90 1.44 1.76
C ASN A 30 19.58 0.65 1.73
N PHE A 31 18.93 0.58 0.57
CA PHE A 31 17.73 -0.21 0.40
C PHE A 31 18.00 -1.70 0.60
N PHE A 32 18.89 -2.31 -0.21
CA PHE A 32 19.11 -3.75 -0.17
C PHE A 32 19.69 -4.20 1.16
N ASN A 33 20.60 -3.42 1.76
CA ASN A 33 21.17 -3.71 3.08
C ASN A 33 20.07 -3.81 4.16
N ARG A 34 19.12 -2.86 4.18
CA ARG A 34 18.00 -2.90 5.13
C ARG A 34 16.98 -3.98 4.77
N PHE A 35 16.60 -4.06 3.50
CA PHE A 35 15.57 -4.98 3.01
C PHE A 35 15.98 -6.42 3.29
N THR A 36 17.15 -6.85 2.84
CA THR A 36 17.65 -8.23 3.02
C THR A 36 17.86 -8.58 4.50
N ALA A 37 18.34 -7.65 5.33
CA ALA A 37 18.47 -7.87 6.77
C ALA A 37 17.10 -8.09 7.44
N ILE A 38 16.12 -7.23 7.15
CA ILE A 38 14.79 -7.33 7.74
C ILE A 38 14.07 -8.59 7.24
N THR A 39 14.08 -8.86 5.93
CA THR A 39 13.39 -10.03 5.38
C THR A 39 14.05 -11.34 5.80
N SER A 40 15.38 -11.41 5.87
CA SER A 40 16.08 -12.56 6.46
C SER A 40 15.70 -12.79 7.92
N ALA A 41 15.68 -11.75 8.75
CA ALA A 41 15.29 -11.86 10.15
C ALA A 41 13.83 -12.33 10.30
N ILE A 42 12.90 -11.78 9.52
CA ILE A 42 11.48 -12.19 9.52
C ILE A 42 11.36 -13.65 9.07
N SER A 43 12.01 -14.04 7.97
CA SER A 43 11.99 -15.43 7.48
C SER A 43 12.59 -16.40 8.50
N LEU A 44 13.66 -16.02 9.21
CA LEU A 44 14.24 -16.83 10.28
C LEU A 44 13.26 -17.06 11.42
N VAL A 45 12.55 -16.02 11.86
CA VAL A 45 11.55 -16.15 12.93
C VAL A 45 10.40 -17.02 12.48
N LEU A 46 9.88 -16.80 11.27
CA LEU A 46 8.77 -17.61 10.75
C LEU A 46 9.18 -19.08 10.60
N ALA A 47 10.41 -19.35 10.13
CA ALA A 47 10.96 -20.69 10.10
C ALA A 47 10.97 -21.33 11.49
N LEU A 48 11.47 -20.61 12.50
CA LEU A 48 11.51 -21.09 13.87
C LEU A 48 10.11 -21.30 14.47
N VAL A 49 9.17 -20.40 14.23
CA VAL A 49 7.77 -20.52 14.68
C VAL A 49 7.14 -21.78 14.08
N PHE A 50 7.31 -22.03 12.78
CA PHE A 50 6.81 -23.25 12.15
C PHE A 50 7.51 -24.51 12.63
N PHE A 51 8.82 -24.42 12.87
CA PHE A 51 9.60 -25.51 13.43
C PHE A 51 9.03 -25.94 14.79
N ILE A 52 8.82 -24.98 15.69
CA ILE A 52 8.24 -25.23 17.01
C ILE A 52 6.80 -25.73 16.90
N ALA A 53 5.99 -25.12 16.03
CA ALA A 53 4.59 -25.49 15.84
C ALA A 53 4.40 -26.90 15.26
N TYR A 54 5.38 -27.45 14.55
CA TYR A 54 5.37 -28.83 14.07
C TYR A 54 5.29 -29.86 15.21
N ASN A 55 5.72 -29.50 16.43
CA ASN A 55 5.55 -30.27 17.66
C ASN A 55 6.06 -31.73 17.56
N TRP A 56 7.39 -31.89 17.50
CA TRP A 56 8.07 -33.19 17.32
C TRP A 56 7.56 -34.29 18.27
N MET A 57 7.07 -35.40 17.74
CA MET A 57 6.53 -36.49 18.54
C MET A 57 7.61 -37.25 19.31
N ASP A 58 8.78 -37.43 18.69
CA ASP A 58 9.88 -38.25 19.25
C ASP A 58 10.73 -37.50 20.28
N MET A 59 10.54 -36.18 20.45
CA MET A 59 11.32 -35.37 21.37
C MET A 59 10.63 -35.28 22.74
N GLY A 60 11.34 -35.67 23.81
CA GLY A 60 10.86 -35.50 25.17
C GLY A 60 10.63 -34.02 25.56
N LYS A 61 9.77 -33.78 26.57
CA LYS A 61 9.38 -32.42 27.01
C LYS A 61 10.57 -31.52 27.30
N ILE A 62 11.58 -32.04 28.02
CA ILE A 62 12.79 -31.30 28.38
C ILE A 62 13.58 -30.89 27.14
N GLY A 63 13.68 -31.78 26.14
CA GLY A 63 14.34 -31.49 24.88
C GLY A 63 13.66 -30.34 24.12
N LYS A 64 12.32 -30.34 24.05
CA LYS A 64 11.55 -29.27 23.40
C LYS A 64 11.80 -27.90 24.03
N PHE A 65 11.70 -27.82 25.36
CA PHE A 65 11.95 -26.57 26.08
C PHE A 65 13.42 -26.14 26.01
N GLY A 66 14.36 -27.08 26.20
CA GLY A 66 15.78 -26.81 26.12
C GLY A 66 16.21 -26.26 24.75
N LEU A 67 15.64 -26.78 23.66
CA LEU A 67 15.90 -26.28 22.30
C LEU A 67 15.47 -24.83 22.12
N VAL A 68 14.24 -24.48 22.51
CA VAL A 68 13.72 -23.12 22.33
C VAL A 68 14.41 -22.14 23.28
N GLN A 69 14.71 -22.55 24.51
CA GLN A 69 15.47 -21.75 25.47
C GLN A 69 16.91 -21.51 24.99
N ALA A 70 17.59 -22.53 24.43
CA ALA A 70 18.91 -22.37 23.84
C ALA A 70 18.89 -21.36 22.68
N ALA A 71 17.89 -21.42 21.80
CA ALA A 71 17.72 -20.44 20.73
C ALA A 71 17.54 -19.01 21.26
N LEU A 72 16.78 -18.83 22.35
CA LEU A 72 16.61 -17.55 23.01
C LEU A 72 17.94 -17.03 23.58
N VAL A 73 18.70 -17.88 24.30
CA VAL A 73 19.99 -17.53 24.88
C VAL A 73 20.99 -17.11 23.80
N ILE A 74 21.08 -17.86 22.69
CA ILE A 74 21.93 -17.51 21.54
C ILE A 74 21.54 -16.14 20.96
N THR A 75 20.24 -15.86 20.86
CA THR A 75 19.73 -14.58 20.34
C THR A 75 20.13 -13.40 21.24
N ILE A 76 19.96 -13.55 22.56
CA ILE A 76 20.33 -12.51 23.54
C ILE A 76 21.86 -12.34 23.64
N PHE A 77 22.62 -13.43 23.53
CA PHE A 77 24.07 -13.38 23.46
C PHE A 77 24.53 -12.60 22.22
N GLY A 78 23.93 -12.88 21.05
CA GLY A 78 24.19 -12.13 19.82
C GLY A 78 23.87 -10.63 19.97
N TYR A 79 22.76 -10.29 20.63
CA TYR A 79 22.42 -8.89 20.92
C TYR A 79 23.50 -8.23 21.78
N THR A 80 23.90 -8.89 22.86
CA THR A 80 24.91 -8.40 23.80
C THR A 80 26.26 -8.21 23.10
N LEU A 81 26.65 -9.14 22.22
CA LEU A 81 27.87 -9.04 21.42
C LEU A 81 27.83 -7.84 20.46
N LEU A 82 26.69 -7.57 19.81
CA LEU A 82 26.52 -6.40 18.94
C LEU A 82 26.54 -5.08 19.72
N VAL A 83 25.98 -5.06 20.93
CA VAL A 83 26.03 -3.90 21.83
C VAL A 83 27.47 -3.67 22.29
N TYR A 84 28.16 -4.71 22.75
CA TYR A 84 29.56 -4.64 23.21
C TYR A 84 30.50 -4.15 22.11
N LYS A 85 30.35 -4.66 20.88
CA LYS A 85 31.16 -4.21 19.73
C LYS A 85 30.70 -2.84 19.18
N GLY A 86 29.57 -2.31 19.62
CA GLY A 86 29.01 -1.04 19.13
C GLY A 86 28.60 -1.06 17.66
N VAL A 87 28.25 -2.22 17.10
CA VAL A 87 28.01 -2.38 15.65
C VAL A 87 26.54 -2.66 15.35
N SER A 88 26.06 -2.11 14.23
CA SER A 88 24.75 -2.36 13.63
C SER A 88 23.55 -2.20 14.59
N LYS A 89 23.11 -0.95 14.75
CA LYS A 89 21.88 -0.61 15.49
C LYS A 89 20.65 -1.39 14.98
N LEU A 90 20.56 -1.59 13.65
CA LEU A 90 19.48 -2.37 13.05
C LEU A 90 19.57 -3.85 13.46
N GLY A 91 20.77 -4.44 13.49
CA GLY A 91 20.97 -5.81 13.96
C GLY A 91 20.57 -6.00 15.43
N GLN A 92 20.92 -5.04 16.30
CA GLN A 92 20.51 -5.04 17.71
C GLN A 92 18.97 -5.03 17.84
N GLN A 93 18.29 -4.17 17.07
CA GLN A 93 16.82 -4.08 17.05
C GLN A 93 16.16 -5.35 16.54
N LEU A 94 16.71 -5.96 15.49
CA LEU A 94 16.20 -7.21 14.92
C LEU A 94 16.38 -8.38 15.88
N LEU A 95 17.52 -8.49 16.59
CA LEU A 95 17.72 -9.57 17.57
C LEU A 95 16.74 -9.45 18.76
N LEU A 96 16.43 -8.24 19.24
CA LEU A 96 15.40 -8.05 20.26
C LEU A 96 13.99 -8.37 19.74
N LEU A 97 13.70 -8.10 18.47
CA LEU A 97 12.45 -8.52 17.83
C LEU A 97 12.36 -10.05 17.75
N ILE A 98 13.43 -10.71 17.32
CA ILE A 98 13.54 -12.17 17.26
C ILE A 98 13.33 -12.75 18.66
N ALA A 99 14.05 -12.26 19.67
CA ALA A 99 13.91 -12.71 21.06
C ALA A 99 12.47 -12.57 21.57
N SER A 100 11.84 -11.42 21.30
CA SER A 100 10.44 -11.17 21.67
C SER A 100 9.49 -12.19 21.05
N LEU A 101 9.70 -12.58 19.79
CA LEU A 101 8.87 -13.58 19.10
C LEU A 101 9.18 -15.01 19.58
N ILE A 102 10.45 -15.34 19.87
CA ILE A 102 10.85 -16.63 20.47
C ILE A 102 10.16 -16.84 21.82
N THR A 103 10.05 -15.80 22.65
CA THR A 103 9.32 -15.87 23.91
C THR A 103 7.84 -16.22 23.71
N GLY A 104 7.20 -15.67 22.68
CA GLY A 104 5.84 -16.06 22.31
C GLY A 104 5.76 -17.54 21.90
N SER A 105 6.69 -18.00 21.06
CA SER A 105 6.77 -19.42 20.66
C SER A 105 7.02 -20.36 21.84
N LEU A 106 7.83 -19.94 22.82
CA LEU A 106 8.08 -20.70 24.05
C LEU A 106 6.80 -20.85 24.88
N LEU A 107 6.00 -19.78 25.00
CA LEU A 107 4.71 -19.81 25.70
C LEU A 107 3.67 -20.65 24.94
N ALA A 108 3.63 -20.55 23.61
CA ALA A 108 2.78 -21.42 22.79
C ALA A 108 3.15 -22.90 22.95
N LEU A 109 4.45 -23.21 23.05
CA LEU A 109 4.94 -24.56 23.33
C LEU A 109 4.45 -25.09 24.69
N VAL A 110 4.34 -24.24 25.72
CA VAL A 110 3.71 -24.62 26.99
C VAL A 110 2.25 -25.03 26.75
N GLY A 111 1.50 -24.23 26.00
CA GLY A 111 0.12 -24.53 25.60
C GLY A 111 -0.01 -25.89 24.89
N GLN A 112 0.92 -26.20 23.99
CA GLN A 112 0.95 -27.47 23.25
C GLN A 112 1.35 -28.67 24.12
N VAL A 113 2.44 -28.57 24.89
CA VAL A 113 3.00 -29.69 25.67
C VAL A 113 2.09 -30.10 26.83
N TYR A 114 1.40 -29.13 27.43
CA TYR A 114 0.48 -29.37 28.54
C TYR A 114 -1.00 -29.34 28.13
N GLN A 115 -1.30 -29.20 26.83
CA GLN A 115 -2.65 -29.20 26.28
C GLN A 115 -3.59 -28.16 26.93
N THR A 116 -3.05 -27.02 27.34
CA THR A 116 -3.82 -25.93 27.96
C THR A 116 -4.40 -24.95 26.93
N GLY A 117 -4.19 -25.22 25.64
CA GLY A 117 -4.54 -24.33 24.53
C GLY A 117 -3.44 -23.28 24.30
N ALA A 118 -3.08 -23.05 23.04
CA ALA A 118 -2.09 -22.02 22.68
C ALA A 118 -2.72 -20.60 22.60
N ASP A 119 -4.04 -20.53 22.66
CA ASP A 119 -4.89 -19.34 22.51
C ASP A 119 -5.42 -18.79 23.85
N SER A 120 -4.83 -19.21 24.97
CA SER A 120 -5.15 -18.71 26.31
C SER A 120 -4.75 -17.24 26.50
N TRP A 121 -5.64 -16.43 27.08
CA TRP A 121 -5.37 -15.02 27.36
C TRP A 121 -4.17 -14.81 28.30
N GLN A 122 -3.94 -15.75 29.23
CA GLN A 122 -2.82 -15.73 30.16
C GLN A 122 -1.48 -15.83 29.43
N LEU A 123 -1.41 -16.65 28.38
CA LEU A 123 -0.20 -16.80 27.58
C LEU A 123 0.13 -15.50 26.84
N PHE A 124 -0.85 -14.84 26.22
CA PHE A 124 -0.62 -13.55 25.56
C PHE A 124 -0.29 -12.43 26.56
N PHE A 125 -0.93 -12.41 27.73
CA PHE A 125 -0.60 -11.44 28.78
C PHE A 125 0.82 -11.65 29.31
N GLY A 126 1.16 -12.88 29.66
CA GLY A 126 2.50 -13.26 30.11
C GLY A 126 3.55 -12.94 29.06
N TRP A 127 3.23 -13.16 27.78
CA TRP A 127 4.09 -12.75 26.68
C TRP A 127 4.32 -11.24 26.68
N ALA A 128 3.25 -10.44 26.75
CA ALA A 128 3.35 -8.98 26.78
C ALA A 128 4.20 -8.49 27.96
N VAL A 129 4.07 -9.10 29.15
CA VAL A 129 4.85 -8.75 30.34
C VAL A 129 6.34 -9.09 30.16
N LEU A 130 6.64 -10.30 29.68
CA LEU A 130 8.02 -10.78 29.56
C LEU A 130 8.86 -9.99 28.56
N ILE A 131 8.24 -9.41 27.53
CA ILE A 131 8.96 -8.63 26.50
C ILE A 131 9.12 -7.14 26.84
N ILE A 132 8.54 -6.65 27.95
CA ILE A 132 8.62 -5.23 28.35
C ILE A 132 10.07 -4.68 28.30
N PRO A 133 11.07 -5.35 28.91
CA PRO A 133 12.44 -4.84 28.89
C PRO A 133 12.98 -4.67 27.47
N TRP A 134 12.68 -5.61 26.58
CA TRP A 134 13.15 -5.59 25.19
C TRP A 134 12.45 -4.51 24.36
N VAL A 135 11.15 -4.27 24.60
CA VAL A 135 10.39 -3.19 23.94
C VAL A 135 11.00 -1.82 24.25
N PHE A 136 11.38 -1.57 25.52
CA PHE A 136 12.05 -0.34 25.92
C PHE A 136 13.47 -0.21 25.33
N LEU A 137 14.27 -1.28 25.40
CA LEU A 137 15.66 -1.28 24.93
C LEU A 137 15.78 -1.13 23.41
N ALA A 138 14.90 -1.78 22.64
CA ALA A 138 15.00 -1.79 21.19
C ALA A 138 14.72 -0.40 20.56
N ARG A 139 13.90 0.44 21.21
CA ARG A 139 13.43 1.73 20.65
C ARG A 139 12.89 1.57 19.22
N LEU A 140 12.27 0.43 18.94
CA LEU A 140 11.75 0.04 17.63
C LEU A 140 10.22 0.17 17.64
N PRO A 141 9.61 1.04 16.81
CA PRO A 141 8.15 1.21 16.80
C PRO A 141 7.38 -0.09 16.54
N ALA A 142 7.94 -1.02 15.77
CA ALA A 142 7.32 -2.33 15.50
C ALA A 142 7.15 -3.18 16.77
N LEU A 143 8.08 -3.11 17.74
CA LEU A 143 7.98 -3.84 19.00
C LEU A 143 6.91 -3.25 19.93
N TRP A 144 6.71 -1.93 19.91
CA TRP A 144 5.59 -1.29 20.61
C TRP A 144 4.24 -1.69 20.04
N LEU A 145 4.14 -1.83 18.70
CA LEU A 145 2.92 -2.32 18.05
C LEU A 145 2.68 -3.80 18.37
N LEU A 146 3.72 -4.64 18.39
CA LEU A 146 3.61 -6.04 18.85
C LEU A 146 3.07 -6.08 20.27
N TRP A 147 3.69 -5.34 21.20
CA TRP A 147 3.29 -5.29 22.61
C TRP A 147 1.84 -4.83 22.78
N LEU A 148 1.44 -3.73 22.11
CA LEU A 148 0.06 -3.25 22.15
C LEU A 148 -0.91 -4.28 21.55
N GLY A 149 -0.51 -4.96 20.47
CA GLY A 149 -1.26 -6.06 19.88
C GLY A 149 -1.47 -7.22 20.83
N LEU A 150 -0.47 -7.61 21.60
CA LEU A 150 -0.57 -8.66 22.62
C LEU A 150 -1.53 -8.29 23.75
N ILE A 151 -1.49 -7.04 24.21
CA ILE A 151 -2.44 -6.54 25.21
C ILE A 151 -3.88 -6.56 24.65
N ASN A 152 -4.08 -6.14 23.40
CA ASN A 152 -5.38 -6.21 22.74
C ASN A 152 -5.87 -7.66 22.62
N LEU A 153 -5.03 -8.58 22.15
CA LEU A 153 -5.37 -10.01 22.01
C LEU A 153 -5.68 -10.67 23.34
N SER A 154 -4.86 -10.42 24.36
CA SER A 154 -5.09 -10.91 25.72
C SER A 154 -6.44 -10.46 26.25
N PHE A 155 -6.77 -9.17 26.12
CA PHE A 155 -8.07 -8.65 26.52
C PHE A 155 -9.23 -9.31 25.75
N MET A 156 -9.08 -9.48 24.42
CA MET A 156 -10.09 -10.15 23.62
C MET A 156 -10.35 -11.59 24.07
N PHE A 157 -9.30 -12.39 24.31
CA PHE A 157 -9.46 -13.77 24.79
C PHE A 157 -9.96 -13.85 26.23
N TYR A 158 -9.60 -12.90 27.09
CA TYR A 158 -10.12 -12.82 28.45
C TYR A 158 -11.64 -12.58 28.47
N THR A 159 -12.13 -11.65 27.63
CA THR A 159 -13.58 -11.41 27.52
C THR A 159 -14.33 -12.57 26.88
N ALA A 160 -13.71 -13.30 25.95
CA ALA A 160 -14.32 -14.46 25.29
C ALA A 160 -14.53 -15.66 26.23
N THR A 161 -13.74 -15.78 27.30
CA THR A 161 -13.84 -16.86 28.30
C THR A 161 -14.82 -16.55 29.43
N GLY A 162 -15.60 -15.46 29.33
CA GLY A 162 -16.56 -15.07 30.37
C GLY A 162 -15.90 -14.42 31.59
N GLY A 163 -14.77 -13.74 31.38
CA GLY A 163 -13.89 -13.21 32.43
C GLY A 163 -14.59 -12.70 33.68
N PHE A 164 -14.22 -13.24 34.83
CA PHE A 164 -14.87 -13.05 36.14
C PHE A 164 -15.13 -11.58 36.50
N LEU A 165 -14.17 -10.68 36.24
CA LEU A 165 -14.36 -9.25 36.53
C LEU A 165 -15.46 -8.64 35.65
N VAL A 166 -15.63 -9.12 34.43
CA VAL A 166 -16.58 -8.55 33.46
C VAL A 166 -18.00 -9.03 33.80
N SER A 167 -18.17 -10.32 34.04
CA SER A 167 -19.44 -10.94 34.42
C SER A 167 -19.94 -10.51 35.81
N SER A 168 -19.02 -10.28 36.77
CA SER A 168 -19.40 -9.88 38.13
C SER A 168 -19.95 -8.46 38.24
N PHE A 169 -19.49 -7.53 37.41
CA PHE A 169 -19.93 -6.13 37.47
C PHE A 169 -21.11 -5.82 36.53
N TRP A 170 -21.28 -6.55 35.43
CA TRP A 170 -22.23 -6.21 34.36
C TRP A 170 -23.24 -7.32 34.04
N GLY A 171 -23.21 -8.41 34.82
CA GLY A 171 -24.05 -9.58 34.59
C GLY A 171 -23.61 -10.40 33.38
N ASN A 172 -24.37 -11.45 33.07
CA ASN A 172 -24.08 -12.38 31.97
C ASN A 172 -24.82 -12.01 30.66
N ASN A 173 -25.30 -10.77 30.51
CA ASN A 173 -25.98 -10.38 29.28
C ASN A 173 -24.92 -10.17 28.17
N PRO A 174 -24.93 -10.99 27.10
CA PRO A 174 -23.90 -10.97 26.06
C PRO A 174 -23.78 -9.61 25.34
N LEU A 175 -24.87 -8.84 25.28
CA LEU A 175 -24.91 -7.52 24.65
C LEU A 175 -24.06 -6.50 25.42
N TYR A 176 -24.25 -6.40 26.74
CA TYR A 176 -23.48 -5.49 27.60
C TYR A 176 -22.00 -5.89 27.66
N LEU A 177 -21.70 -7.19 27.60
CA LEU A 177 -20.33 -7.69 27.56
C LEU A 177 -19.62 -7.27 26.25
N ASP A 178 -20.29 -7.34 25.09
CA ASP A 178 -19.70 -6.90 23.82
C ASP A 178 -19.54 -5.37 23.78
N LEU A 179 -20.52 -4.61 24.28
CA LEU A 179 -20.41 -3.15 24.41
C LEU A 179 -19.22 -2.76 25.30
N LEU A 180 -19.11 -3.36 26.49
CA LEU A 180 -18.02 -3.09 27.42
C LEU A 180 -16.67 -3.46 26.80
N ARG A 181 -16.58 -4.61 26.12
CA ARG A 181 -15.39 -5.02 25.37
C ARG A 181 -15.00 -3.95 24.35
N LEU A 182 -15.95 -3.43 23.55
CA LEU A 182 -15.68 -2.39 22.57
C LEU A 182 -15.25 -1.06 23.20
N VAL A 183 -15.89 -0.65 24.30
CA VAL A 183 -15.55 0.58 25.02
C VAL A 183 -14.14 0.49 25.61
N ILE A 184 -13.80 -0.59 26.30
CA ILE A 184 -12.48 -0.79 26.89
C ILE A 184 -11.40 -0.88 25.80
N LEU A 185 -11.66 -1.63 24.72
CA LEU A 185 -10.73 -1.73 23.61
C LEU A 185 -10.47 -0.35 22.97
N THR A 186 -11.51 0.44 22.78
CA THR A 186 -11.40 1.81 22.24
C THR A 186 -10.62 2.71 23.20
N ALA A 187 -10.93 2.67 24.49
CA ALA A 187 -10.26 3.46 25.52
C ALA A 187 -8.77 3.12 25.65
N LEU A 188 -8.42 1.83 25.66
CA LEU A 188 -7.05 1.34 25.75
C LEU A 188 -6.20 1.84 24.58
N ASN A 189 -6.70 1.69 23.35
CA ASN A 189 -5.97 2.11 22.16
C ASN A 189 -5.93 3.64 22.01
N LEU A 190 -6.98 4.33 22.44
CA LEU A 190 -6.98 5.80 22.51
C LEU A 190 -5.94 6.29 23.52
N GLY A 191 -5.82 5.64 24.69
CA GLY A 191 -4.79 5.91 25.68
C GLY A 191 -3.39 5.71 25.10
N ALA A 192 -3.15 4.61 24.38
CA ALA A 192 -1.89 4.36 23.68
C ALA A 192 -1.57 5.43 22.63
N LEU A 193 -2.58 5.89 21.87
CA LEU A 193 -2.43 6.99 20.92
C LEU A 193 -2.06 8.31 21.63
N ILE A 194 -2.75 8.63 22.73
CA ILE A 194 -2.48 9.83 23.54
C ILE A 194 -1.04 9.80 24.08
N LEU A 195 -0.61 8.69 24.67
CA LEU A 195 0.76 8.52 25.16
C LEU A 195 1.78 8.68 24.02
N GLY A 196 1.53 8.06 22.87
CA GLY A 196 2.36 8.21 21.69
C GLY A 196 2.46 9.65 21.19
N LEU A 197 1.36 10.41 21.25
CA LEU A 197 1.32 11.84 20.93
C LEU A 197 2.04 12.69 21.99
N MET A 198 2.04 12.30 23.27
CA MET A 198 2.78 12.99 24.34
C MET A 198 4.28 12.81 24.19
N VAL A 199 4.75 11.61 23.84
CA VAL A 199 6.17 11.34 23.54
C VAL A 199 6.66 12.14 22.33
N ASN A 200 5.76 12.46 21.40
CA ASN A 200 6.07 13.24 20.20
C ASN A 200 5.61 14.70 20.29
N LYS A 201 5.36 15.23 21.49
CA LYS A 201 4.79 16.58 21.70
C LYS A 201 5.67 17.71 21.14
N ASP A 202 6.98 17.53 21.17
CA ASP A 202 7.96 18.57 20.82
C ASP A 202 8.21 18.66 19.31
N LYS A 203 7.57 17.79 18.51
CA LYS A 203 7.67 17.86 17.06
C LYS A 203 6.90 19.07 16.52
N PRO A 204 7.47 19.81 15.56
CA PRO A 204 6.79 20.95 14.97
C PRO A 204 5.47 20.51 14.32
N PRO A 205 4.41 21.33 14.39
CA PRO A 205 3.06 20.95 13.98
C PRO A 205 2.92 20.59 12.50
N HIS A 206 3.91 20.96 11.68
CA HIS A 206 3.96 20.70 10.23
C HIS A 206 4.63 19.37 9.87
N GLN A 207 5.29 18.70 10.81
CA GLN A 207 5.93 17.42 10.54
C GLN A 207 4.90 16.28 10.68
N PRO A 208 4.84 15.34 9.72
CA PRO A 208 3.96 14.19 9.82
C PRO A 208 4.31 13.34 11.04
N LEU A 209 3.31 12.71 11.63
CA LEU A 209 3.49 11.82 12.77
C LEU A 209 4.28 10.57 12.36
N PRO A 210 4.94 9.88 13.31
CA PRO A 210 5.49 8.55 13.06
C PRO A 210 4.44 7.60 12.52
N TRP A 211 4.83 6.71 11.59
CA TRP A 211 3.94 5.73 10.96
C TRP A 211 3.20 4.85 11.99
N SER A 212 3.83 4.54 13.13
CA SER A 212 3.20 3.73 14.18
C SER A 212 2.00 4.40 14.81
N LEU A 213 1.97 5.74 14.92
CA LEU A 213 0.81 6.46 15.45
C LEU A 213 -0.36 6.45 14.47
N TYR A 214 -0.08 6.45 13.15
CA TYR A 214 -1.12 6.26 12.14
C TYR A 214 -1.73 4.85 12.23
N VAL A 215 -0.92 3.81 12.48
CA VAL A 215 -1.43 2.44 12.68
C VAL A 215 -2.34 2.36 13.92
N ILE A 216 -1.92 2.94 15.04
CA ILE A 216 -2.74 2.99 16.26
C ILE A 216 -4.03 3.79 16.00
N ALA A 217 -3.95 4.94 15.32
CA ALA A 217 -5.11 5.76 15.01
C ALA A 217 -6.12 5.04 14.10
N ILE A 218 -5.64 4.29 13.09
CA ILE A 218 -6.51 3.44 12.25
C ILE A 218 -7.27 2.45 13.13
N TRP A 219 -6.58 1.78 14.06
CA TRP A 219 -7.21 0.83 14.96
C TRP A 219 -8.21 1.49 15.93
N VAL A 220 -7.90 2.68 16.46
CA VAL A 220 -8.82 3.47 17.29
C VAL A 220 -10.07 3.87 16.50
N VAL A 221 -9.90 4.39 15.28
CA VAL A 221 -11.03 4.79 14.42
C VAL A 221 -11.86 3.57 14.02
N PHE A 222 -11.24 2.41 13.78
CA PHE A 222 -11.93 1.16 13.54
C PHE A 222 -12.80 0.74 14.74
N CYS A 223 -12.23 0.72 15.95
CA CYS A 223 -12.98 0.39 17.18
C CYS A 223 -14.09 1.41 17.46
N ALA A 224 -13.82 2.70 17.27
CA ALA A 224 -14.82 3.76 17.41
C ALA A 224 -15.95 3.60 16.38
N THR A 225 -15.64 3.29 15.13
CA THR A 225 -16.66 3.03 14.11
C THR A 225 -17.54 1.85 14.50
N ARG A 226 -16.97 0.78 15.07
CA ARG A 226 -17.76 -0.34 15.62
C ARG A 226 -18.67 0.09 16.77
N LEU A 227 -18.24 1.01 17.65
CA LEU A 227 -19.12 1.61 18.67
C LEU A 227 -20.28 2.41 18.03
N GLY A 228 -20.02 3.19 16.98
CA GLY A 228 -21.09 3.92 16.29
C GLY A 228 -22.09 3.00 15.59
N LEU A 229 -21.64 1.83 15.15
CA LEU A 229 -22.46 0.81 14.48
C LEU A 229 -23.19 -0.13 15.45
N PHE A 230 -22.72 -0.26 16.69
CA PHE A 230 -23.25 -1.22 17.68
C PHE A 230 -24.78 -1.15 17.85
N PRO A 231 -25.41 0.05 18.02
CA PRO A 231 -26.87 0.12 18.18
C PRO A 231 -27.67 -0.40 16.99
N LEU A 232 -27.08 -0.34 15.79
CA LEU A 232 -27.78 -0.61 14.53
C LEU A 232 -27.98 -2.10 14.26
N PHE A 233 -27.25 -2.94 14.98
CA PHE A 233 -27.30 -4.40 14.82
C PHE A 233 -27.96 -5.10 16.02
N GLN A 234 -28.27 -4.38 17.11
CA GLN A 234 -28.74 -4.95 18.38
C GLN A 234 -29.81 -4.04 19.02
N VAL A 235 -30.98 -3.95 18.38
CA VAL A 235 -31.96 -2.85 18.45
C VAL A 235 -32.77 -2.76 19.77
N ASP A 236 -32.71 -3.77 20.65
CA ASP A 236 -33.70 -3.90 21.73
C ASP A 236 -33.34 -3.23 23.08
N GLU A 237 -32.17 -2.58 23.21
CA GLU A 237 -31.71 -2.00 24.48
C GLU A 237 -31.30 -0.51 24.38
N GLY A 238 -32.20 0.38 24.85
CA GLY A 238 -32.03 1.84 24.73
C GLY A 238 -30.84 2.44 25.50
N LEU A 239 -30.50 1.90 26.67
CA LEU A 239 -29.35 2.39 27.46
C LEU A 239 -28.01 2.05 26.80
N ALA A 240 -27.84 0.81 26.32
CA ALA A 240 -26.64 0.38 25.60
C ALA A 240 -26.42 1.20 24.33
N THR A 241 -27.50 1.51 23.61
CA THR A 241 -27.50 2.40 22.45
C THR A 241 -26.98 3.80 22.80
N GLY A 242 -27.52 4.40 23.87
CA GLY A 242 -27.10 5.73 24.32
C GLY A 242 -25.63 5.77 24.73
N ILE A 243 -25.16 4.76 25.46
CA ILE A 243 -23.75 4.64 25.88
C ILE A 243 -22.84 4.53 24.65
N SER A 244 -23.18 3.66 23.70
CA SER A 244 -22.34 3.40 22.53
C SER A 244 -22.21 4.62 21.61
N LEU A 245 -23.32 5.32 21.33
CA LEU A 245 -23.30 6.53 20.51
C LEU A 245 -22.56 7.67 21.20
N THR A 246 -22.74 7.82 22.52
CA THR A 246 -22.02 8.85 23.30
C THR A 246 -20.53 8.56 23.34
N ALA A 247 -20.13 7.29 23.53
CA ALA A 247 -18.74 6.86 23.48
C ALA A 247 -18.13 7.14 22.11
N TRP A 248 -18.79 6.74 21.02
CA TRP A 248 -18.36 7.07 19.65
C TRP A 248 -18.20 8.58 19.46
N ALA A 249 -19.24 9.37 19.76
CA ALA A 249 -19.23 10.81 19.59
C ALA A 249 -18.09 11.48 20.40
N SER A 250 -17.81 11.00 21.61
CA SER A 250 -16.73 11.53 22.46
C SER A 250 -15.34 11.29 21.83
N VAL A 251 -15.09 10.10 21.29
CA VAL A 251 -13.82 9.77 20.61
C VAL A 251 -13.68 10.61 19.35
N MET A 252 -14.76 10.72 18.57
CA MET A 252 -14.77 11.52 17.35
C MET A 252 -14.51 13.01 17.64
N ALA A 253 -15.15 13.55 18.67
CA ALA A 253 -14.96 14.93 19.12
C ALA A 253 -13.53 15.19 19.63
N PHE A 254 -12.95 14.25 20.40
CA PHE A 254 -11.58 14.35 20.87
C PHE A 254 -10.57 14.37 19.70
N LEU A 255 -10.69 13.42 18.76
CA LEU A 255 -9.80 13.34 17.60
C LEU A 255 -9.97 14.56 16.69
N TYR A 256 -11.20 15.03 16.49
CA TYR A 256 -11.47 16.27 15.78
C TYR A 256 -10.78 17.45 16.47
N TRP A 257 -11.01 17.67 17.77
CA TRP A 257 -10.38 18.76 18.52
C TRP A 257 -8.84 18.70 18.44
N ARG A 258 -8.26 17.51 18.65
CA ARG A 258 -6.81 17.31 18.65
C ARG A 258 -6.19 17.60 17.27
N PHE A 259 -6.79 17.08 16.20
CA PHE A 259 -6.23 17.15 14.84
C PHE A 259 -6.73 18.34 14.01
N TYR A 260 -7.74 19.07 14.49
CA TYR A 260 -8.19 20.32 13.88
C TYR A 260 -7.55 21.54 14.56
N LYS A 261 -7.56 21.60 15.89
CA LYS A 261 -7.09 22.79 16.64
C LYS A 261 -5.60 22.72 17.00
N LYS A 262 -5.11 21.58 17.50
CA LYS A 262 -3.75 21.49 18.08
C LYS A 262 -2.66 21.09 17.07
N GLN A 263 -2.98 20.19 16.14
CA GLN A 263 -2.05 19.77 15.09
C GLN A 263 -2.85 19.41 13.84
N ARG A 264 -2.79 20.25 12.80
CA ARG A 264 -3.58 20.07 11.58
C ARG A 264 -3.09 18.88 10.76
N ASP A 265 -3.62 17.69 11.05
CA ASP A 265 -3.33 16.46 10.31
C ASP A 265 -4.55 16.06 9.45
N LEU A 266 -4.44 16.32 8.16
CA LEU A 266 -5.50 16.06 7.20
C LEU A 266 -5.77 14.56 6.98
N LEU A 267 -4.78 13.68 7.18
CA LEU A 267 -4.99 12.24 7.04
C LEU A 267 -5.95 11.75 8.12
N MET A 268 -5.70 12.15 9.37
CA MET A 268 -6.54 11.79 10.51
C MET A 268 -7.96 12.33 10.37
N LEU A 269 -8.11 13.58 9.94
CA LEU A 269 -9.43 14.18 9.70
C LEU A 269 -10.17 13.50 8.54
N THR A 270 -9.46 12.99 7.53
CA THR A 270 -10.08 12.23 6.44
C THR A 270 -10.59 10.88 6.94
N MET A 271 -9.83 10.18 7.78
CA MET A 271 -10.26 8.93 8.43
C MET A 271 -11.50 9.16 9.32
N LEU A 272 -11.51 10.27 10.05
CA LEU A 272 -12.64 10.69 10.88
C LEU A 272 -13.91 10.91 10.05
N SER A 273 -13.81 11.66 8.95
CA SER A 273 -14.93 11.85 8.03
C SER A 273 -15.43 10.53 7.44
N GLY A 274 -14.51 9.60 7.12
CA GLY A 274 -14.87 8.26 6.64
C GLY A 274 -15.69 7.47 7.67
N SER A 275 -15.28 7.47 8.94
CA SER A 275 -16.04 6.83 10.03
C SER A 275 -17.45 7.42 10.17
N ALA A 276 -17.58 8.75 10.15
CA ALA A 276 -18.88 9.43 10.22
C ALA A 276 -19.78 9.08 9.02
N ILE A 277 -19.24 9.07 7.79
CA ILE A 277 -19.98 8.68 6.59
C ILE A 277 -20.48 7.23 6.71
N ILE A 278 -19.64 6.29 7.16
CA ILE A 278 -20.03 4.88 7.32
C ILE A 278 -21.18 4.74 8.31
N VAL A 279 -21.05 5.32 9.52
CA VAL A 279 -22.10 5.24 10.54
C VAL A 279 -23.40 5.84 10.03
N LEU A 280 -23.37 7.04 9.44
CA LEU A 280 -24.58 7.70 8.91
C LEU A 280 -25.22 6.93 7.75
N MET A 281 -24.42 6.31 6.87
CA MET A 281 -24.93 5.49 5.77
C MET A 281 -25.61 4.22 6.29
N VAL A 282 -25.03 3.54 7.29
CA VAL A 282 -25.68 2.36 7.88
C VAL A 282 -26.94 2.77 8.64
N MET A 283 -26.91 3.88 9.37
CA MET A 283 -28.11 4.43 10.04
C MET A 283 -29.22 4.71 9.03
N ALA A 284 -28.93 5.39 7.93
CA ALA A 284 -29.91 5.65 6.88
C ALA A 284 -30.41 4.36 6.21
N SER A 285 -29.54 3.36 6.03
CA SER A 285 -29.94 2.04 5.52
C SER A 285 -30.90 1.30 6.45
N GLN A 286 -30.81 1.49 7.76
CA GLN A 286 -31.68 0.81 8.73
C GLN A 286 -32.98 1.58 8.98
N TYR A 287 -32.91 2.90 9.11
CA TYR A 287 -34.06 3.71 9.52
C TYR A 287 -34.78 4.45 8.39
N ILE A 288 -34.14 4.66 7.23
CA ILE A 288 -34.72 5.44 6.12
C ILE A 288 -35.03 4.53 4.93
N ALA A 289 -34.10 3.67 4.54
CA ALA A 289 -34.25 2.81 3.36
C ALA A 289 -35.51 1.91 3.39
N PRO A 290 -35.92 1.29 4.52
CA PRO A 290 -37.13 0.47 4.54
C PRO A 290 -38.41 1.25 4.20
N HIS A 291 -38.44 2.56 4.44
CA HIS A 291 -39.60 3.41 4.12
C HIS A 291 -39.63 3.88 2.66
N LEU A 292 -38.54 3.71 1.91
CA LEU A 292 -38.39 4.20 0.54
C LEU A 292 -38.63 3.12 -0.54
N GLY A 293 -38.78 1.84 -0.15
CA GLY A 293 -38.98 0.73 -1.09
C GLY A 293 -37.90 0.67 -2.16
N ASP A 294 -38.31 0.52 -3.43
CA ASP A 294 -37.39 0.41 -4.58
C ASP A 294 -36.52 1.67 -4.80
N ALA A 295 -36.97 2.83 -4.32
CA ALA A 295 -36.23 4.09 -4.42
C ALA A 295 -35.10 4.22 -3.38
N ALA A 296 -35.00 3.27 -2.43
CA ALA A 296 -34.02 3.32 -1.35
C ALA A 296 -32.58 3.42 -1.87
N LEU A 297 -32.19 2.59 -2.84
CA LEU A 297 -30.83 2.60 -3.40
C LEU A 297 -30.47 3.96 -4.03
N PHE A 298 -31.41 4.59 -4.72
CA PHE A 298 -31.20 5.91 -5.32
C PHE A 298 -31.05 7.00 -4.26
N ALA A 299 -31.91 7.01 -3.24
CA ALA A 299 -31.83 7.96 -2.13
C ALA A 299 -30.52 7.81 -1.34
N MET A 300 -30.08 6.56 -1.11
CA MET A 300 -28.81 6.26 -0.46
C MET A 300 -27.60 6.72 -1.29
N ALA A 301 -27.65 6.60 -2.61
CA ALA A 301 -26.63 7.16 -3.48
C ALA A 301 -26.56 8.69 -3.30
N PHE A 302 -27.69 9.39 -3.33
CA PHE A 302 -27.72 10.84 -3.13
C PHE A 302 -27.20 11.27 -1.76
N LEU A 303 -27.56 10.53 -0.70
CA LEU A 303 -27.06 10.77 0.65
C LEU A 303 -25.53 10.65 0.71
N LEU A 304 -24.96 9.58 0.13
CA LEU A 304 -23.52 9.37 0.08
C LEU A 304 -22.79 10.51 -0.65
N ILE A 305 -23.35 10.98 -1.76
CA ILE A 305 -22.83 12.12 -2.52
C ILE A 305 -22.81 13.38 -1.66
N THR A 306 -23.93 13.70 -1.01
CA THR A 306 -24.07 14.89 -0.16
C THR A 306 -23.10 14.85 1.02
N LEU A 307 -23.04 13.73 1.77
CA LEU A 307 -22.15 13.59 2.92
C LEU A 307 -20.68 13.71 2.52
N THR A 308 -20.28 13.07 1.41
CA THR A 308 -18.91 13.15 0.90
C THR A 308 -18.55 14.56 0.45
N ALA A 309 -19.47 15.25 -0.23
CA ALA A 309 -19.26 16.62 -0.69
C ALA A 309 -19.05 17.58 0.50
N LEU A 310 -19.85 17.46 1.56
CA LEU A 310 -19.70 18.24 2.79
C LEU A 310 -18.35 17.99 3.46
N ALA A 311 -17.99 16.73 3.68
CA ALA A 311 -16.73 16.35 4.31
C ALA A 311 -15.52 16.88 3.53
N VAL A 312 -15.51 16.70 2.21
CA VAL A 312 -14.39 17.10 1.37
C VAL A 312 -14.29 18.60 1.23
N ASN A 313 -15.41 19.32 1.17
CA ASN A 313 -15.38 20.79 1.15
C ASN A 313 -14.72 21.34 2.42
N GLY A 314 -15.12 20.82 3.59
CA GLY A 314 -14.48 21.18 4.87
C GLY A 314 -12.98 20.87 4.89
N LEU A 315 -12.57 19.68 4.43
CA LEU A 315 -11.16 19.28 4.36
C LEU A 315 -10.34 20.14 3.37
N ARG A 316 -10.93 20.54 2.24
CA ARG A 316 -10.27 21.42 1.27
C ARG A 316 -10.07 22.82 1.83
N GLN A 317 -11.08 23.39 2.48
CA GLN A 317 -10.96 24.69 3.13
C GLN A 317 -9.82 24.68 4.16
N LEU A 318 -9.72 23.63 4.97
CA LEU A 318 -8.61 23.46 5.91
C LEU A 318 -7.25 23.36 5.23
N ASN A 319 -7.16 22.59 4.14
CA ASN A 319 -5.92 22.48 3.35
C ASN A 319 -5.46 23.85 2.83
N HIS A 320 -6.40 24.68 2.37
CA HIS A 320 -6.11 26.05 1.94
C HIS A 320 -5.60 26.90 3.12
N SER A 321 -6.27 26.86 4.27
CA SER A 321 -5.86 27.63 5.46
C SER A 321 -4.47 27.26 5.98
N ILE A 322 -4.05 25.98 5.84
CA ILE A 322 -2.71 25.52 6.23
C ILE A 322 -1.64 26.07 5.28
N LYS A 323 -1.89 26.02 3.97
CA LYS A 323 -0.91 26.45 2.96
C LYS A 323 -0.75 27.97 2.89
N GLN A 324 -1.78 28.73 3.25
CA GLN A 324 -1.73 30.20 3.23
C GLN A 324 -0.97 30.82 4.42
N HIS A 325 -0.73 30.08 5.52
CA HIS A 325 -0.01 30.60 6.70
C HIS A 325 1.28 29.82 7.05
N PRO A 326 2.30 29.72 6.18
CA PRO A 326 3.54 29.02 6.55
C PRO A 326 4.50 29.86 7.43
N GLY A 327 4.30 31.18 7.57
CA GLY A 327 5.40 32.07 8.03
C GLY A 327 5.04 33.39 8.72
N THR A 328 4.04 33.46 9.61
CA THR A 328 3.75 34.69 10.38
C THR A 328 4.05 34.52 11.87
N LYS A 329 5.28 34.09 12.20
CA LYS A 329 5.83 34.14 13.57
C LYS A 329 7.34 34.44 13.59
N GLN A 330 7.84 35.27 12.66
CA GLN A 330 9.15 35.89 12.80
C GLN A 330 8.96 37.38 13.12
N ARG A 331 9.08 37.67 14.42
CA ARG A 331 9.62 38.90 15.02
C ARG A 331 9.08 40.24 14.47
N LEU A 332 7.90 40.65 14.96
CA LEU A 332 7.61 42.08 15.13
C LEU A 332 8.37 42.55 16.36
N GLU A 333 9.60 43.03 16.17
CA GLU A 333 10.18 43.99 17.11
C GLU A 333 9.61 45.38 16.79
N PRO A 334 9.22 46.17 17.81
CA PRO A 334 8.74 47.52 17.58
C PRO A 334 9.94 48.39 17.25
N VAL A 335 10.08 48.81 15.99
CA VAL A 335 11.02 49.88 15.67
C VAL A 335 10.39 51.20 16.11
N THR A 336 11.05 51.79 17.09
CA THR A 336 10.79 53.08 17.72
C THR A 336 10.61 54.19 16.70
N GLN A 337 9.58 55.01 16.91
CA GLN A 337 9.33 56.26 16.21
C GLN A 337 10.51 57.22 16.41
N THR A 338 11.04 57.80 15.32
CA THR A 338 11.69 59.12 15.40
C THR A 338 11.39 59.94 14.15
N THR A 339 10.98 61.17 14.44
CA THR A 339 10.52 62.32 13.64
C THR A 339 11.55 62.85 12.64
N ALA A 340 11.10 63.32 11.45
CA ALA A 340 11.43 64.66 10.93
C ALA A 340 10.86 64.92 9.51
N THR A 341 10.28 66.10 9.38
CA THR A 341 9.62 66.77 8.25
C THR A 341 10.61 67.28 7.20
N GLN A 342 10.26 67.27 5.91
CA GLN A 342 10.48 68.39 4.96
C GLN A 342 9.82 68.14 3.58
N ALA A 343 9.38 69.23 2.96
CA ALA A 343 8.49 69.32 1.81
C ALA A 343 9.21 69.83 0.53
N THR A 344 8.51 69.73 -0.62
CA THR A 344 8.45 70.73 -1.74
C THR A 344 9.10 70.36 -3.11
N VAL A 345 8.24 70.05 -4.11
CA VAL A 345 8.19 70.56 -5.54
C VAL A 345 9.31 70.10 -6.52
N THR A 346 9.18 69.70 -7.80
CA THR A 346 8.24 69.86 -8.95
C THR A 346 8.49 68.69 -9.97
N GLN A 347 7.49 68.34 -10.79
CA GLN A 347 7.56 67.42 -11.97
C GLN A 347 8.09 68.15 -13.25
N PRO A 348 8.60 67.46 -14.31
CA PRO A 348 7.71 66.96 -15.39
C PRO A 348 8.13 65.68 -16.18
N ILE A 349 7.12 64.85 -16.48
CA ILE A 349 6.77 64.19 -17.78
C ILE A 349 7.82 63.28 -18.48
N SER A 350 7.58 61.96 -18.45
CA SER A 350 7.56 61.07 -19.64
C SER A 350 7.01 59.67 -19.32
N ASP A 351 5.89 59.33 -19.97
CA ASP A 351 5.36 58.01 -20.37
C ASP A 351 4.88 56.94 -19.37
N PRO A 352 3.86 56.13 -19.76
CA PRO A 352 2.92 55.52 -18.83
C PRO A 352 3.50 54.26 -18.20
N ILE A 353 3.45 54.21 -16.87
CA ILE A 353 3.73 53.01 -16.08
C ILE A 353 2.70 51.95 -16.49
N THR A 354 3.17 50.97 -17.26
CA THR A 354 2.59 49.63 -17.34
C THR A 354 2.35 49.17 -15.91
N VAL A 355 1.07 49.04 -15.54
CA VAL A 355 0.69 48.31 -14.33
C VAL A 355 1.17 46.88 -14.54
N GLU A 356 2.38 46.62 -14.03
CA GLU A 356 2.91 45.28 -13.91
C GLU A 356 2.02 44.60 -12.88
N ASN A 357 0.95 43.98 -13.39
CA ASN A 357 0.18 43.00 -12.66
C ASN A 357 1.19 41.97 -12.18
N SER A 358 1.56 42.07 -10.90
CA SER A 358 2.22 41.00 -10.18
C SER A 358 1.30 39.79 -10.30
N HIS A 359 1.56 38.97 -11.32
CA HIS A 359 1.01 37.64 -11.43
C HIS A 359 1.55 36.88 -10.21
N THR A 360 0.85 37.01 -9.08
CA THR A 360 0.85 35.97 -8.07
C THR A 360 0.34 34.74 -8.80
N SER A 361 1.26 33.96 -9.33
CA SER A 361 1.04 32.61 -9.80
C SER A 361 0.44 31.87 -8.62
N SER A 362 -0.90 31.82 -8.58
CA SER A 362 -1.64 31.02 -7.62
C SER A 362 -1.25 29.57 -7.89
N GLU A 363 -0.20 29.08 -7.24
CA GLU A 363 0.17 27.68 -7.25
C GLU A 363 -1.10 26.90 -6.91
N SER A 364 -1.65 26.22 -7.91
CA SER A 364 -2.89 25.48 -7.76
C SER A 364 -2.70 24.45 -6.65
N VAL A 365 -3.35 24.68 -5.52
CA VAL A 365 -3.23 23.84 -4.32
C VAL A 365 -3.67 22.42 -4.67
N LYS A 366 -2.69 21.54 -4.89
CA LYS A 366 -2.96 20.10 -5.13
C LYS A 366 -3.67 19.51 -3.91
N THR A 367 -4.82 18.88 -4.15
CA THR A 367 -5.55 18.10 -3.13
C THR A 367 -4.76 16.85 -2.77
N PRO A 368 -4.58 16.52 -1.47
CA PRO A 368 -3.91 15.30 -1.03
C PRO A 368 -4.55 14.00 -1.56
N TRP A 369 -3.74 12.95 -1.71
CA TRP A 369 -4.15 11.67 -2.31
C TRP A 369 -5.24 10.93 -1.50
N TYR A 370 -5.26 11.04 -0.17
CA TYR A 370 -6.25 10.38 0.67
C TYR A 370 -7.64 11.03 0.57
N ILE A 371 -7.71 12.35 0.30
CA ILE A 371 -8.98 13.03 0.00
C ILE A 371 -9.48 12.60 -1.38
N GLN A 372 -8.56 12.46 -2.34
CA GLN A 372 -8.88 11.90 -3.66
C GLN A 372 -9.39 10.46 -3.55
N LEU A 373 -8.77 9.63 -2.69
CA LEU A 373 -9.21 8.27 -2.42
C LEU A 373 -10.64 8.24 -1.84
N LEU A 374 -10.92 9.07 -0.83
CA LEU A 374 -12.27 9.18 -0.26
C LEU A 374 -13.32 9.58 -1.33
N LEU A 375 -13.00 10.56 -2.18
CA LEU A 375 -13.87 10.98 -3.30
C LEU A 375 -14.07 9.85 -4.32
N ALA A 376 -13.01 9.15 -4.69
CA ALA A 376 -13.05 8.07 -5.67
C ALA A 376 -13.88 6.89 -5.17
N ILE A 377 -13.66 6.46 -3.92
CA ILE A 377 -14.42 5.38 -3.27
C ILE A 377 -15.90 5.76 -3.14
N SER A 378 -16.19 7.00 -2.72
CA SER A 378 -17.57 7.45 -2.58
C SER A 378 -18.27 7.57 -3.94
N GLY A 379 -17.57 8.03 -4.98
CA GLY A 379 -18.07 8.03 -6.36
C GLY A 379 -18.35 6.63 -6.88
N LEU A 380 -17.45 5.67 -6.61
CA LEU A 380 -17.60 4.26 -6.96
C LEU A 380 -18.86 3.66 -6.30
N PHE A 381 -19.00 3.80 -4.98
CA PHE A 381 -20.17 3.27 -4.27
C PHE A 381 -21.47 3.97 -4.66
N SER A 382 -21.44 5.29 -4.90
CA SER A 382 -22.62 6.01 -5.39
C SER A 382 -23.06 5.50 -6.75
N GLY A 383 -22.10 5.25 -7.67
CA GLY A 383 -22.39 4.65 -8.96
C GLY A 383 -22.91 3.23 -8.87
N ALA A 384 -22.37 2.41 -7.97
CA ALA A 384 -22.86 1.06 -7.71
C ALA A 384 -24.29 1.05 -7.14
N LEU A 385 -24.63 2.00 -6.26
CA LEU A 385 -26.00 2.16 -5.75
C LEU A 385 -26.96 2.60 -6.87
N ILE A 386 -26.54 3.51 -7.75
CA ILE A 386 -27.32 3.93 -8.93
C ILE A 386 -27.54 2.75 -9.89
N THR A 387 -26.53 1.92 -10.13
CA THR A 387 -26.67 0.77 -11.03
C THR A 387 -27.48 -0.35 -10.39
N GLY A 388 -27.35 -0.55 -9.07
CA GLY A 388 -28.23 -1.43 -8.31
C GLY A 388 -29.70 -0.98 -8.37
N PHE A 389 -29.97 0.31 -8.26
CA PHE A 389 -31.30 0.88 -8.47
C PHE A 389 -31.84 0.60 -9.87
N LEU A 390 -31.03 0.80 -10.92
CA LEU A 390 -31.41 0.45 -12.30
C LEU A 390 -31.70 -1.05 -12.45
N MET A 391 -30.94 -1.91 -11.78
CA MET A 391 -31.14 -3.36 -11.81
C MET A 391 -32.45 -3.78 -11.12
N VAL A 392 -32.83 -3.13 -10.02
CA VAL A 392 -34.10 -3.38 -9.33
C VAL A 392 -35.28 -2.93 -10.21
N ILE A 393 -35.25 -1.70 -10.74
CA ILE A 393 -36.35 -1.16 -11.55
C ILE A 393 -36.50 -1.89 -12.88
N LEU A 394 -35.39 -2.20 -13.57
CA LEU A 394 -35.40 -2.81 -14.89
C LEU A 394 -35.27 -4.34 -14.82
N GLY A 395 -35.31 -4.96 -13.64
CA GLY A 395 -34.92 -6.36 -13.45
C GLY A 395 -35.59 -7.36 -14.41
N ASN A 396 -36.91 -7.24 -14.60
CA ASN A 396 -37.64 -8.09 -15.55
C ASN A 396 -37.29 -7.76 -17.01
N THR A 397 -37.12 -6.48 -17.32
CA THR A 397 -36.74 -5.97 -18.64
C THR A 397 -35.31 -6.38 -19.02
N LEU A 398 -34.41 -6.56 -18.04
CA LEU A 398 -33.02 -6.98 -18.25
C LEU A 398 -32.85 -8.46 -18.60
N ARG A 399 -33.92 -9.26 -18.62
CA ARG A 399 -33.86 -10.60 -19.20
C ARG A 399 -33.66 -10.55 -20.70
N ASP A 400 -34.20 -9.54 -21.38
CA ASP A 400 -34.04 -9.34 -22.81
C ASP A 400 -32.60 -8.93 -23.15
N MET A 401 -31.98 -9.66 -24.07
CA MET A 401 -30.64 -9.39 -24.61
C MET A 401 -30.53 -7.96 -25.17
N LEU A 402 -31.55 -7.52 -25.92
CA LEU A 402 -31.55 -6.20 -26.56
C LEU A 402 -31.55 -5.08 -25.51
N MET A 403 -32.29 -5.26 -24.42
CA MET A 403 -32.33 -4.30 -23.32
C MET A 403 -31.01 -4.24 -22.55
N LYS A 404 -30.34 -5.38 -22.31
CA LYS A 404 -28.98 -5.41 -21.73
C LYS A 404 -27.99 -4.65 -22.62
N LEU A 405 -28.08 -4.85 -23.95
CA LEU A 405 -27.20 -4.17 -24.91
C LEU A 405 -27.44 -2.65 -24.90
N ILE A 406 -28.69 -2.20 -24.97
CA ILE A 406 -29.05 -0.77 -24.91
C ILE A 406 -28.57 -0.14 -23.60
N LEU A 407 -28.86 -0.78 -22.46
CA LEU A 407 -28.46 -0.26 -21.16
C LEU A 407 -26.92 -0.17 -21.04
N SER A 408 -26.21 -1.20 -21.48
CA SER A 408 -24.74 -1.20 -21.46
C SER A 408 -24.15 -0.10 -22.36
N GLY A 409 -24.71 0.11 -23.56
CA GLY A 409 -24.30 1.19 -24.46
C GLY A 409 -24.55 2.57 -23.85
N LEU A 410 -25.71 2.78 -23.23
CA LEU A 410 -26.06 4.02 -22.54
C LEU A 410 -25.12 4.30 -21.37
N LEU A 411 -24.86 3.30 -20.52
CA LEU A 411 -23.97 3.44 -19.36
C LEU A 411 -22.51 3.71 -19.78
N LEU A 412 -22.01 3.02 -20.83
CA LEU A 412 -20.69 3.31 -21.40
C LEU A 412 -20.63 4.73 -22.00
N PHE A 413 -21.69 5.17 -22.67
CA PHE A 413 -21.77 6.51 -23.22
C PHE A 413 -21.73 7.57 -22.12
N ILE A 414 -22.57 7.43 -21.08
CA ILE A 414 -22.57 8.35 -19.92
C ILE A 414 -21.19 8.36 -19.25
N SER A 415 -20.59 7.18 -19.03
CA SER A 415 -19.23 7.05 -18.51
C SER A 415 -18.21 7.80 -19.38
N PHE A 416 -18.25 7.59 -20.70
CA PHE A 416 -17.36 8.25 -21.66
C PHE A 416 -17.50 9.78 -21.63
N VAL A 417 -18.73 10.30 -21.55
CA VAL A 417 -19.01 11.74 -21.42
C VAL A 417 -18.45 12.30 -20.10
N LEU A 418 -18.65 11.60 -18.98
CA LEU A 418 -18.14 12.01 -17.67
C LEU A 418 -16.60 12.03 -17.61
N PHE A 419 -15.93 11.11 -18.32
CA PHE A 419 -14.47 11.14 -18.47
C PHE A 419 -13.96 12.20 -19.46
N ASN A 420 -14.77 12.60 -20.44
CA ASN A 420 -14.40 13.58 -21.48
C ASN A 420 -15.30 14.83 -21.50
N PRO A 421 -15.43 15.58 -20.39
CA PRO A 421 -16.29 16.76 -20.33
C PRO A 421 -15.81 17.91 -21.25
N GLN A 422 -14.58 17.84 -21.76
CA GLN A 422 -14.04 18.77 -22.76
C GLN A 422 -14.77 18.72 -24.10
N LEU A 423 -15.48 17.62 -24.40
CA LEU A 423 -16.27 17.49 -25.62
C LEU A 423 -17.53 18.39 -25.62
N PHE A 424 -18.04 18.75 -24.44
CA PHE A 424 -19.30 19.50 -24.28
C PHE A 424 -19.13 20.92 -23.75
N LYS A 425 -18.00 21.25 -23.11
CA LYS A 425 -17.70 22.62 -22.65
C LYS A 425 -16.53 23.23 -23.42
N ARG A 426 -16.83 24.19 -24.31
CA ARG A 426 -15.88 25.21 -24.78
C ARG A 426 -15.54 26.12 -23.60
N GLN A 427 -14.61 25.72 -22.73
CA GLN A 427 -14.24 26.52 -21.56
C GLN A 427 -12.81 27.05 -21.66
N ALA A 428 -12.70 28.35 -21.41
CA ALA A 428 -11.47 29.12 -21.36
C ALA A 428 -10.43 28.48 -20.43
N THR A 429 -9.18 28.60 -20.85
CA THR A 429 -7.94 28.01 -20.31
C THR A 429 -7.61 28.37 -18.85
N SER A 430 -8.47 29.07 -18.10
CA SER A 430 -8.17 29.57 -16.75
C SER A 430 -8.79 28.80 -15.57
N THR A 431 -9.72 27.86 -15.77
CA THR A 431 -10.30 27.03 -14.67
C THR A 431 -9.77 25.60 -14.62
N VAL A 432 -8.45 25.42 -14.81
CA VAL A 432 -7.83 24.12 -15.14
C VAL A 432 -7.77 23.10 -13.99
N ASN A 433 -7.89 23.47 -12.71
CA ASN A 433 -7.56 22.56 -11.60
C ASN A 433 -8.64 22.32 -10.52
N LYS A 434 -9.92 22.22 -10.88
CA LYS A 434 -10.91 21.63 -9.95
C LYS A 434 -10.80 20.10 -10.02
N SER A 435 -10.40 19.43 -8.94
CA SER A 435 -10.25 17.96 -8.94
C SER A 435 -11.59 17.26 -9.17
N ARG A 436 -11.66 16.52 -10.28
CA ARG A 436 -12.83 15.79 -10.81
C ARG A 436 -12.93 14.35 -10.31
N THR A 437 -12.20 14.04 -9.24
CA THR A 437 -12.02 12.67 -8.74
C THR A 437 -13.32 11.95 -8.36
N PHE A 438 -14.32 12.70 -7.88
CA PHE A 438 -15.64 12.11 -7.60
C PHE A 438 -16.37 11.68 -8.89
N SER A 439 -16.44 12.56 -9.90
CA SER A 439 -17.08 12.24 -11.18
C SER A 439 -16.33 11.13 -11.93
N GLU A 440 -15.01 11.06 -11.78
CA GLU A 440 -14.19 9.96 -12.30
C GLU A 440 -14.55 8.63 -11.61
N GLY A 441 -14.72 8.61 -10.29
CA GLY A 441 -15.17 7.41 -9.55
C GLY A 441 -16.59 6.96 -9.93
N LEU A 442 -17.51 7.91 -10.11
CA LEU A 442 -18.87 7.65 -10.58
C LEU A 442 -18.87 7.09 -12.02
N ALA A 443 -18.18 7.76 -12.95
CA ALA A 443 -18.04 7.30 -14.33
C ALA A 443 -17.45 5.89 -14.40
N PHE A 444 -16.47 5.62 -13.55
CA PHE A 444 -15.85 4.32 -13.45
C PHE A 444 -16.83 3.21 -13.02
N ALA A 445 -17.65 3.44 -11.98
CA ALA A 445 -18.67 2.47 -11.55
C ALA A 445 -19.73 2.19 -12.64
N LEU A 446 -20.17 3.23 -13.35
CA LEU A 446 -21.10 3.08 -14.48
C LEU A 446 -20.46 2.26 -15.60
N SER A 447 -19.18 2.51 -15.90
CA SER A 447 -18.44 1.73 -16.89
C SER A 447 -18.32 0.26 -16.51
N LEU A 448 -17.97 -0.03 -15.25
CA LEU A 448 -17.83 -1.40 -14.76
C LEU A 448 -19.16 -2.16 -14.84
N SER A 449 -20.26 -1.49 -14.49
CA SER A 449 -21.61 -2.07 -14.59
C SER A 449 -21.99 -2.34 -16.04
N ALA A 450 -21.65 -1.43 -16.97
CA ALA A 450 -21.86 -1.64 -18.39
C ALA A 450 -21.05 -2.81 -18.96
N GLN A 451 -19.79 -2.96 -18.53
CA GLN A 451 -18.95 -4.10 -18.90
C GLN A 451 -19.51 -5.42 -18.36
N ALA A 452 -20.09 -5.44 -17.17
CA ALA A 452 -20.75 -6.63 -16.62
C ALA A 452 -21.98 -7.05 -17.44
N PHE A 453 -22.81 -6.09 -17.87
CA PHE A 453 -23.93 -6.38 -18.78
C PHE A 453 -23.45 -6.87 -20.15
N LEU A 454 -22.39 -6.28 -20.70
CA LEU A 454 -21.78 -6.78 -21.95
C LEU A 454 -21.20 -8.19 -21.80
N ALA A 455 -20.57 -8.50 -20.67
CA ALA A 455 -20.08 -9.83 -20.39
C ALA A 455 -21.22 -10.86 -20.36
N ALA A 456 -22.35 -10.51 -19.75
CA ALA A 456 -23.55 -11.36 -19.75
C ALA A 456 -24.10 -11.57 -21.17
N VAL A 457 -24.18 -10.51 -21.98
CA VAL A 457 -24.61 -10.60 -23.40
C VAL A 457 -23.68 -11.50 -24.22
N ILE A 458 -22.35 -11.37 -24.04
CA ILE A 458 -21.37 -12.23 -24.72
C ILE A 458 -21.53 -13.68 -24.25
N GLY A 459 -21.75 -13.91 -22.95
CA GLY A 459 -21.94 -15.25 -22.40
C GLY A 459 -23.21 -15.96 -22.90
N GLU A 460 -24.27 -15.22 -23.20
CA GLU A 460 -25.50 -15.78 -23.79
C GLU A 460 -25.37 -16.04 -25.29
N GLN A 461 -24.45 -15.36 -25.98
CA GLN A 461 -24.31 -15.43 -27.44
C GLN A 461 -23.35 -16.52 -27.92
N PHE A 462 -22.37 -16.92 -27.10
CA PHE A 462 -21.32 -17.87 -27.47
C PHE A 462 -21.40 -19.14 -26.63
N ASP A 463 -21.58 -20.30 -27.30
CA ASP A 463 -21.56 -21.61 -26.62
C ASP A 463 -20.13 -22.02 -26.19
N SER A 464 -19.11 -21.60 -26.95
CA SER A 464 -17.71 -21.89 -26.64
C SER A 464 -17.16 -20.89 -25.62
N THR A 465 -16.72 -21.39 -24.46
CA THR A 465 -16.08 -20.58 -23.41
C THR A 465 -14.84 -19.83 -23.91
N VAL A 466 -14.06 -20.43 -24.82
CA VAL A 466 -12.89 -19.79 -25.43
C VAL A 466 -13.28 -18.59 -26.29
N ALA A 467 -14.33 -18.74 -27.11
CA ALA A 467 -14.82 -17.66 -27.95
C ALA A 467 -15.37 -16.51 -27.11
N MET A 468 -16.10 -16.84 -26.03
CA MET A 468 -16.60 -15.88 -25.04
C MET A 468 -15.45 -15.08 -24.41
N VAL A 469 -14.45 -15.76 -23.83
CA VAL A 469 -13.32 -15.10 -23.14
C VAL A 469 -12.46 -14.30 -24.13
N SER A 470 -12.22 -14.82 -25.34
CA SER A 470 -11.45 -14.13 -26.36
C SER A 470 -12.15 -12.86 -26.84
N THR A 471 -13.47 -12.93 -27.06
CA THR A 471 -14.29 -11.77 -27.45
C THR A 471 -14.32 -10.71 -26.34
N PHE A 472 -14.46 -11.15 -25.09
CA PHE A 472 -14.40 -10.25 -23.95
C PHE A 472 -13.01 -9.61 -23.79
N MET A 473 -11.92 -10.35 -24.04
CA MET A 473 -10.57 -9.80 -24.07
C MET A 473 -10.42 -8.71 -25.15
N LEU A 474 -10.95 -8.95 -26.36
CA LEU A 474 -10.92 -7.95 -27.44
C LEU A 474 -11.73 -6.70 -27.08
N LEU A 475 -12.90 -6.85 -26.45
CA LEU A 475 -13.67 -5.72 -25.91
C LEU A 475 -12.84 -4.91 -24.92
N GLN A 476 -12.11 -5.57 -24.00
CA GLN A 476 -11.27 -4.87 -23.04
C GLN A 476 -10.07 -4.17 -23.68
N LEU A 477 -9.46 -4.77 -24.71
CA LEU A 477 -8.41 -4.11 -25.50
C LEU A 477 -8.95 -2.89 -26.26
N PHE A 478 -10.16 -2.97 -26.81
CA PHE A 478 -10.83 -1.82 -27.40
C PHE A 478 -11.06 -0.70 -26.37
N LEU A 479 -11.59 -1.04 -25.20
CA LEU A 479 -11.85 -0.09 -24.11
C LEU A 479 -10.57 0.56 -23.56
N LEU A 480 -9.45 -0.18 -23.52
CA LEU A 480 -8.12 0.33 -23.18
C LEU A 480 -7.67 1.44 -24.15
N ILE A 481 -8.07 1.36 -25.42
CA ILE A 481 -7.77 2.35 -26.45
C ILE A 481 -8.83 3.46 -26.48
N ALA A 482 -10.10 3.16 -26.24
CA ALA A 482 -11.18 4.15 -26.34
C ALA A 482 -11.12 5.20 -25.22
N PHE A 483 -10.88 4.78 -23.98
CA PHE A 483 -10.83 5.68 -22.83
C PHE A 483 -9.44 6.27 -22.64
N LYS A 484 -9.37 7.54 -22.22
CA LYS A 484 -8.10 8.24 -21.90
C LYS A 484 -7.78 8.25 -20.41
N ASP A 485 -8.76 7.93 -19.56
CA ASP A 485 -8.59 7.93 -18.12
C ASP A 485 -7.66 6.80 -17.64
N THR A 486 -6.84 7.09 -16.63
CA THR A 486 -5.83 6.16 -16.12
C THR A 486 -6.41 4.97 -15.36
N LEU A 487 -7.49 5.18 -14.61
CA LEU A 487 -8.11 4.14 -13.79
C LEU A 487 -8.89 3.18 -14.68
N HIS A 488 -9.66 3.72 -15.62
CA HIS A 488 -10.37 2.89 -16.60
C HIS A 488 -9.42 2.02 -17.42
N ARG A 489 -8.33 2.60 -17.95
CA ARG A 489 -7.29 1.86 -18.67
C ARG A 489 -6.64 0.78 -17.83
N PHE A 490 -6.39 1.07 -16.57
CA PHE A 490 -5.80 0.09 -15.66
C PHE A 490 -6.70 -1.14 -15.51
N ILE A 491 -8.01 -0.93 -15.31
CA ILE A 491 -8.96 -2.03 -15.15
C ILE A 491 -9.16 -2.81 -16.44
N SER A 492 -9.31 -2.13 -17.59
CA SER A 492 -9.40 -2.84 -18.87
C SER A 492 -8.13 -3.63 -19.20
N ALA A 493 -6.94 -3.08 -18.93
CA ALA A 493 -5.70 -3.83 -19.07
C ALA A 493 -5.62 -5.02 -18.09
N PHE A 494 -6.07 -4.83 -16.84
CA PHE A 494 -6.07 -5.88 -15.83
C PHE A 494 -7.00 -7.03 -16.21
N ILE A 495 -8.23 -6.74 -16.64
CA ILE A 495 -9.19 -7.75 -17.10
C ILE A 495 -8.67 -8.44 -18.37
N ALA A 496 -8.14 -7.69 -19.36
CA ALA A 496 -7.58 -8.28 -20.57
C ALA A 496 -6.41 -9.24 -20.28
N LEU A 497 -5.51 -8.86 -19.37
CA LEU A 497 -4.43 -9.75 -18.92
C LEU A 497 -4.96 -10.97 -18.16
N GLY A 498 -6.06 -10.82 -17.41
CA GLY A 498 -6.73 -11.94 -16.74
C GLY A 498 -7.34 -12.94 -17.73
N CYS A 499 -8.00 -12.45 -18.78
CA CYS A 499 -8.47 -13.27 -19.90
C CYS A 499 -7.29 -13.99 -20.58
N LEU A 500 -6.16 -13.32 -20.76
CA LEU A 500 -4.95 -13.93 -21.34
C LEU A 500 -4.39 -15.05 -20.46
N VAL A 501 -4.32 -14.86 -19.14
CA VAL A 501 -3.93 -15.90 -18.18
C VAL A 501 -4.87 -17.09 -18.23
N TRP A 502 -6.18 -16.83 -18.32
CA TRP A 502 -7.19 -17.88 -18.46
C TRP A 502 -7.02 -18.65 -19.78
N LEU A 503 -6.77 -17.96 -20.90
CA LEU A 503 -6.53 -18.59 -22.20
C LEU A 503 -5.28 -19.48 -22.18
N PHE A 504 -4.18 -19.05 -21.55
CA PHE A 504 -3.01 -19.91 -21.35
C PHE A 504 -3.33 -21.16 -20.55
N SER A 505 -4.16 -21.03 -19.52
CA SER A 505 -4.60 -22.18 -18.72
C SER A 505 -5.47 -23.13 -19.54
N TYR A 506 -6.36 -22.59 -20.38
CA TYR A 506 -7.18 -23.37 -21.30
C TYR A 506 -6.33 -24.15 -22.32
N PHE A 507 -5.27 -23.54 -22.86
CA PHE A 507 -4.34 -24.17 -23.80
C PHE A 507 -3.24 -25.01 -23.12
N GLN A 508 -3.37 -25.33 -21.83
CA GLN A 508 -2.40 -26.13 -21.06
C GLN A 508 -0.97 -25.55 -21.04
N LEU A 509 -0.86 -24.22 -21.03
CA LEU A 509 0.41 -23.47 -20.91
C LEU A 509 0.38 -22.44 -19.76
N PRO A 510 -0.15 -22.76 -18.56
CA PRO A 510 -0.24 -21.79 -17.46
C PRO A 510 1.13 -21.25 -17.02
N GLU A 511 2.22 -21.99 -17.23
CA GLU A 511 3.60 -21.63 -16.85
C GLU A 511 4.11 -20.38 -17.56
N LEU A 512 3.54 -20.02 -18.72
CA LEU A 512 3.93 -18.83 -19.48
C LEU A 512 3.38 -17.52 -18.89
N SER A 513 2.36 -17.60 -18.05
CA SER A 513 1.64 -16.42 -17.53
C SER A 513 2.54 -15.50 -16.70
N ALA A 514 3.16 -15.98 -15.63
CA ALA A 514 3.98 -15.17 -14.73
C ALA A 514 5.23 -14.58 -15.44
N PRO A 515 6.02 -15.35 -16.21
CA PRO A 515 7.14 -14.80 -16.99
C PRO A 515 6.70 -13.73 -17.99
N LEU A 516 5.58 -13.93 -18.71
CA LEU A 516 5.07 -12.95 -19.67
C LEU A 516 4.62 -11.66 -18.96
N LEU A 517 3.87 -11.77 -17.86
CA LEU A 517 3.42 -10.63 -17.07
C LEU A 517 4.61 -9.84 -16.49
N ALA A 518 5.64 -10.55 -16.02
CA ALA A 518 6.90 -9.96 -15.58
C ALA A 518 7.63 -9.24 -16.71
N LEU A 519 7.66 -9.81 -17.92
CA LEU A 519 8.27 -9.20 -19.09
C LEU A 519 7.52 -7.95 -19.54
N ILE A 520 6.18 -7.99 -19.60
CA ILE A 520 5.34 -6.83 -19.93
C ILE A 520 5.57 -5.71 -18.91
N SER A 521 5.51 -6.04 -17.62
CA SER A 521 5.79 -5.10 -16.54
C SER A 521 7.17 -4.45 -16.69
N ALA A 522 8.22 -5.26 -16.88
CA ALA A 522 9.57 -4.73 -17.03
C ALA A 522 9.73 -3.86 -18.29
N ALA A 523 9.19 -4.30 -19.43
CA ALA A 523 9.26 -3.59 -20.70
C ALA A 523 8.57 -2.22 -20.63
N VAL A 524 7.45 -2.13 -19.92
CA VAL A 524 6.64 -0.91 -19.83
C VAL A 524 7.11 0.01 -18.70
N THR A 525 7.75 -0.53 -17.66
CA THR A 525 8.19 0.27 -16.49
C THR A 525 9.61 0.81 -16.67
N LEU A 526 10.54 0.07 -17.30
CA LEU A 526 11.94 0.48 -17.39
C LEU A 526 12.17 1.58 -18.45
N PRO A 527 12.80 2.72 -18.11
CA PRO A 527 13.05 3.85 -19.01
C PRO A 527 13.85 3.50 -20.27
N ASN A 528 14.78 2.54 -20.15
CA ASN A 528 15.72 2.14 -21.20
C ASN A 528 15.31 0.85 -21.92
N SER A 529 14.11 0.32 -21.66
CA SER A 529 13.59 -0.77 -22.47
C SER A 529 13.50 -0.34 -23.95
N ARG A 530 13.60 -1.29 -24.88
CA ARG A 530 13.46 -1.00 -26.32
C ARG A 530 12.12 -0.31 -26.62
N VAL A 531 11.06 -0.76 -25.96
CA VAL A 531 9.69 -0.25 -26.08
C VAL A 531 9.59 1.20 -25.61
N MET A 532 10.13 1.53 -24.44
CA MET A 532 10.07 2.89 -23.89
C MET A 532 10.96 3.86 -24.69
N ARG A 533 12.11 3.40 -25.20
CA ARG A 533 12.95 4.19 -26.12
C ARG A 533 12.22 4.49 -27.43
N ALA A 534 11.64 3.47 -28.07
CA ALA A 534 10.87 3.63 -29.32
C ALA A 534 9.65 4.55 -29.14
N SER A 535 9.01 4.54 -27.97
CA SER A 535 7.90 5.45 -27.71
C SER A 535 8.32 6.88 -27.38
N ARG A 536 9.52 7.11 -26.82
CA ARG A 536 10.03 8.47 -26.54
C ARG A 536 10.45 9.19 -27.82
N THR A 537 10.88 8.45 -28.83
CA THR A 537 11.23 8.99 -30.15
C THR A 537 10.01 9.39 -30.98
N THR A 538 8.84 8.82 -30.67
CA THR A 538 7.59 9.13 -31.38
C THR A 538 6.93 10.37 -30.78
N LYS A 539 6.64 11.40 -31.58
CA LYS A 539 5.97 12.66 -31.19
C LYS A 539 4.53 12.48 -30.66
N ASN A 540 3.99 11.27 -30.57
CA ASN A 540 2.60 11.03 -30.17
C ASN A 540 2.48 10.90 -28.64
N PRO A 541 1.90 11.90 -27.92
CA PRO A 541 1.75 11.87 -26.47
C PRO A 541 0.83 10.74 -25.98
N TYR A 542 0.08 10.10 -26.88
CA TYR A 542 -0.85 9.02 -26.56
C TYR A 542 -0.16 7.75 -26.00
N ASN A 543 0.99 7.35 -26.55
CA ASN A 543 1.64 6.09 -26.16
C ASN A 543 2.15 6.10 -24.71
N TYR A 544 2.64 7.25 -24.24
CA TYR A 544 3.09 7.41 -22.85
C TYR A 544 1.94 7.27 -21.85
N THR A 545 0.72 7.67 -22.24
CA THR A 545 -0.47 7.59 -21.38
C THR A 545 -1.03 6.17 -21.23
N LEU A 546 -0.68 5.23 -22.12
CA LEU A 546 -1.10 3.82 -22.05
C LEU A 546 -0.18 2.97 -21.16
N PHE A 547 1.11 3.29 -21.15
CA PHE A 547 2.11 2.48 -20.45
C PHE A 547 1.98 2.49 -18.94
N LYS A 548 1.68 3.64 -18.34
CA LYS A 548 1.56 3.71 -16.88
C LYS A 548 0.43 2.78 -16.34
N PRO A 549 -0.80 2.82 -16.87
CA PRO A 549 -1.84 1.85 -16.50
C PRO A 549 -1.47 0.39 -16.76
N LEU A 550 -0.86 0.10 -17.92
CA LEU A 550 -0.46 -1.26 -18.29
C LEU A 550 0.63 -1.83 -17.36
N SER A 551 1.56 -1.00 -16.91
CA SER A 551 2.57 -1.37 -15.90
C SER A 551 1.91 -1.78 -14.57
N TYR A 552 0.96 -0.99 -14.06
CA TYR A 552 0.24 -1.36 -12.84
C TYR A 552 -0.62 -2.61 -13.04
N ALA A 553 -1.30 -2.76 -14.18
CA ALA A 553 -2.15 -3.91 -14.46
C ALA A 553 -1.34 -5.21 -14.54
N SER A 554 -0.22 -5.20 -15.29
CA SER A 554 0.67 -6.36 -15.42
C SER A 554 1.36 -6.72 -14.11
N THR A 555 1.79 -5.74 -13.31
CA THR A 555 2.38 -5.99 -11.99
C THR A 555 1.37 -6.55 -11.00
N LEU A 556 0.15 -6.00 -10.94
CA LEU A 556 -0.88 -6.53 -10.06
C LEU A 556 -1.29 -7.94 -10.48
N MET A 557 -1.48 -8.19 -11.78
CA MET A 557 -1.81 -9.53 -12.29
C MET A 557 -0.67 -10.52 -12.02
N LEU A 558 0.60 -10.13 -12.18
CA LEU A 558 1.76 -10.95 -11.81
C LEU A 558 1.75 -11.33 -10.32
N LEU A 559 1.33 -10.41 -9.46
CA LEU A 559 1.25 -10.68 -8.01
C LEU A 559 0.02 -11.47 -7.62
N MET A 560 -1.00 -11.58 -8.46
CA MET A 560 -2.21 -12.37 -8.21
C MET A 560 -2.14 -13.76 -8.83
N VAL A 561 -1.50 -13.92 -9.99
CA VAL A 561 -1.53 -15.17 -10.76
C VAL A 561 -0.97 -16.36 -9.97
N SER A 562 0.06 -16.16 -9.16
CA SER A 562 0.60 -17.24 -8.35
C SER A 562 -0.37 -17.71 -7.28
N VAL A 563 -1.19 -16.83 -6.70
CA VAL A 563 -2.26 -17.23 -5.76
C VAL A 563 -3.37 -17.99 -6.50
N VAL A 564 -3.77 -17.50 -7.68
CA VAL A 564 -4.80 -18.15 -8.52
C VAL A 564 -4.41 -19.59 -8.86
N PHE A 565 -3.17 -19.83 -9.27
CA PHE A 565 -2.72 -21.18 -9.64
C PHE A 565 -2.56 -22.12 -8.44
N ILE A 566 -2.13 -21.62 -7.29
CA ILE A 566 -2.12 -22.44 -6.06
C ILE A 566 -3.55 -22.87 -5.70
N VAL A 567 -4.52 -21.95 -5.78
CA VAL A 567 -5.94 -22.30 -5.55
C VAL A 567 -6.42 -23.31 -6.58
N ALA A 568 -6.13 -23.08 -7.86
CA ALA A 568 -6.54 -23.94 -8.96
C ALA A 568 -5.98 -25.37 -8.85
N GLU A 569 -4.73 -25.52 -8.43
CA GLU A 569 -4.11 -26.83 -8.20
C GLU A 569 -4.77 -27.55 -7.02
N ASN A 570 -5.04 -26.84 -5.92
CA ASN A 570 -5.72 -27.41 -4.76
C ASN A 570 -7.17 -27.82 -5.08
N THR A 571 -7.87 -27.07 -5.95
CA THR A 571 -9.21 -27.44 -6.43
C THR A 571 -9.20 -28.32 -7.69
N GLN A 572 -8.01 -28.68 -8.18
CA GLN A 572 -7.76 -29.40 -9.44
C GLN A 572 -8.50 -28.82 -10.66
N SER A 573 -8.92 -27.56 -10.61
CA SER A 573 -9.82 -26.99 -11.60
C SER A 573 -9.70 -25.47 -11.69
N ILE A 574 -9.85 -24.97 -12.91
CA ILE A 574 -10.08 -23.55 -13.19
C ILE A 574 -11.46 -23.45 -13.82
N ALA A 575 -12.27 -22.50 -13.33
CA ALA A 575 -13.61 -22.28 -13.85
C ALA A 575 -13.61 -22.14 -15.39
N GLY A 576 -14.37 -23.00 -16.08
CA GLY A 576 -14.51 -23.00 -17.54
C GLY A 576 -13.37 -23.65 -18.34
N VAL A 577 -12.35 -24.21 -17.68
CA VAL A 577 -11.28 -25.00 -18.32
C VAL A 577 -11.60 -26.49 -18.10
N ALA A 578 -11.58 -27.27 -19.19
CA ALA A 578 -11.83 -28.70 -19.12
C ALA A 578 -10.55 -29.47 -18.74
N GLY A 579 -10.69 -30.44 -17.84
CA GLY A 579 -9.60 -31.31 -17.38
C GLY A 579 -8.95 -30.84 -16.07
N ASP A 580 -8.10 -31.71 -15.52
CA ASP A 580 -7.39 -31.45 -14.26
C ASP A 580 -6.33 -30.37 -14.46
N PHE A 581 -6.33 -29.37 -13.59
CA PHE A 581 -5.31 -28.34 -13.62
C PHE A 581 -3.99 -28.85 -13.04
N VAL A 582 -2.95 -28.89 -13.88
CA VAL A 582 -1.57 -29.25 -13.48
C VAL A 582 -0.65 -28.06 -13.73
N TYR A 583 0.22 -27.76 -12.78
CA TYR A 583 1.13 -26.62 -12.85
C TYR A 583 2.59 -27.04 -12.65
N ASN A 584 3.43 -26.84 -13.67
CA ASN A 584 4.85 -27.17 -13.57
C ASN A 584 5.67 -26.02 -12.95
N TYR A 585 5.84 -26.07 -11.63
CA TYR A 585 6.61 -25.09 -10.87
C TYR A 585 8.06 -24.92 -11.35
N PHE A 586 8.73 -25.99 -11.78
CA PHE A 586 10.12 -25.92 -12.25
C PHE A 586 10.23 -25.11 -13.53
N LEU A 587 9.35 -25.37 -14.49
CA LEU A 587 9.32 -24.64 -15.76
C LEU A 587 8.95 -23.16 -15.54
N ALA A 588 7.88 -22.91 -14.78
CA ALA A 588 7.42 -21.55 -14.50
C ALA A 588 8.48 -20.71 -13.78
N GLN A 589 9.13 -21.27 -12.75
CA GLN A 589 10.20 -20.57 -12.03
C GLN A 589 11.47 -20.42 -12.88
N GLY A 590 11.84 -21.43 -13.67
CA GLY A 590 12.96 -21.34 -14.60
C GLY A 590 12.80 -20.19 -15.61
N LEU A 591 11.61 -20.05 -16.20
CA LEU A 591 11.27 -18.95 -17.09
C LEU A 591 11.26 -17.60 -16.36
N LEU A 592 10.72 -17.54 -15.14
CA LEU A 592 10.69 -16.30 -14.34
C LEU A 592 12.10 -15.86 -13.92
N ILE A 593 13.00 -16.80 -13.59
CA ILE A 593 14.43 -16.54 -13.34
C ILE A 593 15.07 -15.93 -14.59
N ALA A 594 14.82 -16.48 -15.78
CA ALA A 594 15.35 -15.95 -17.03
C ALA A 594 14.91 -14.49 -17.27
N VAL A 595 13.63 -14.18 -17.01
CA VAL A 595 13.11 -12.81 -17.08
C VAL A 595 13.78 -11.90 -16.03
N CYS A 596 13.96 -12.37 -14.79
CA CYS A 596 14.64 -11.60 -13.74
C CYS A 596 16.11 -11.30 -14.08
N LEU A 597 16.83 -12.26 -14.66
CA LEU A 597 18.20 -12.07 -15.13
C LEU A 597 18.27 -11.08 -16.30
N TYR A 598 17.31 -11.13 -17.22
CA TYR A 598 17.17 -10.15 -18.30
C TYR A 598 16.91 -8.73 -17.76
N VAL A 599 16.02 -8.60 -16.76
CA VAL A 599 15.76 -7.32 -16.08
C VAL A 599 17.02 -6.81 -15.37
N ALA A 600 17.73 -7.68 -14.65
CA ALA A 600 18.98 -7.32 -14.00
C ALA A 600 20.03 -6.83 -15.00
N HIS A 601 20.11 -7.45 -16.18
CA HIS A 601 20.98 -6.99 -17.27
C HIS A 601 20.62 -5.57 -17.76
N ILE A 602 19.33 -5.27 -17.96
CA ILE A 602 18.87 -3.93 -18.35
C ILE A 602 19.17 -2.90 -17.25
N ILE A 603 19.06 -3.26 -15.97
CA ILE A 603 19.36 -2.34 -14.87
C ILE A 603 20.87 -2.10 -14.76
N LEU A 604 21.69 -3.15 -14.76
CA LEU A 604 23.14 -3.05 -14.61
C LEU A 604 23.81 -2.29 -15.75
N SER A 605 23.31 -2.46 -16.98
CA SER A 605 23.80 -1.69 -18.13
C SER A 605 23.60 -0.17 -17.98
N GLN A 606 22.68 0.30 -17.13
CA GLN A 606 22.52 1.73 -16.82
C GLN A 606 23.67 2.29 -15.98
N TYR A 607 24.35 1.42 -15.24
CA TYR A 607 25.49 1.77 -14.37
C TYR A 607 26.82 1.32 -15.00
N SER A 608 26.86 1.11 -16.33
CA SER A 608 28.01 0.58 -17.08
C SER A 608 28.60 -0.74 -16.56
N LEU A 609 27.83 -1.50 -15.78
CA LEU A 609 28.22 -2.82 -15.27
C LEU A 609 27.69 -3.94 -16.17
N LYS A 610 28.56 -4.92 -16.44
CA LYS A 610 28.17 -6.17 -17.13
C LYS A 610 27.67 -7.20 -16.11
N LEU A 611 26.75 -8.07 -16.53
CA LEU A 611 26.27 -9.20 -15.72
C LEU A 611 27.41 -10.18 -15.36
N THR A 612 28.48 -10.20 -16.16
CA THR A 612 29.68 -11.02 -15.94
C THR A 612 30.67 -10.43 -14.92
N SER A 613 30.47 -9.18 -14.48
CA SER A 613 31.29 -8.55 -13.44
C SER A 613 31.18 -9.30 -12.10
N LYS A 614 32.10 -9.07 -11.15
CA LYS A 614 32.01 -9.66 -9.79
C LYS A 614 30.63 -9.36 -9.16
N MET A 615 30.21 -8.10 -9.19
CA MET A 615 28.91 -7.66 -8.68
C MET A 615 27.73 -8.25 -9.48
N GLY A 616 27.84 -8.31 -10.81
CA GLY A 616 26.82 -8.91 -11.67
C GLY A 616 26.60 -10.40 -11.40
N ARG A 617 27.67 -11.16 -11.15
CA ARG A 617 27.60 -12.58 -10.78
C ARG A 617 26.96 -12.79 -9.41
N LEU A 618 27.26 -11.92 -8.44
CA LEU A 618 26.61 -11.97 -7.12
C LEU A 618 25.10 -11.73 -7.23
N ILE A 619 24.69 -10.75 -8.04
CA ILE A 619 23.26 -10.48 -8.28
C ILE A 619 22.60 -11.66 -9.00
N ALA A 620 23.25 -12.22 -10.03
CA ALA A 620 22.73 -13.38 -10.75
C ALA A 620 22.58 -14.60 -9.82
N LEU A 621 23.57 -14.87 -8.97
CA LEU A 621 23.52 -15.96 -7.98
C LEU A 621 22.39 -15.72 -6.97
N GLY A 622 22.20 -14.49 -6.50
CA GLY A 622 21.09 -14.12 -5.63
C GLY A 622 19.72 -14.35 -6.27
N ILE A 623 19.55 -13.99 -7.54
CA ILE A 623 18.32 -14.23 -8.32
C ILE A 623 18.06 -15.73 -8.48
N ILE A 624 19.08 -16.51 -8.85
CA ILE A 624 18.97 -17.97 -9.01
C ILE A 624 18.63 -18.61 -7.67
N GLY A 625 19.33 -18.25 -6.59
CA GLY A 625 19.06 -18.76 -5.25
C GLY A 625 17.64 -18.46 -4.78
N LEU A 626 17.17 -17.21 -4.95
CA LEU A 626 15.79 -16.84 -4.63
C LEU A 626 14.78 -17.58 -5.52
N GLY A 627 15.09 -17.77 -6.81
CA GLY A 627 14.21 -18.48 -7.73
C GLY A 627 14.06 -19.97 -7.43
N VAL A 628 15.15 -20.64 -7.05
CA VAL A 628 15.11 -22.05 -6.61
C VAL A 628 14.28 -22.19 -5.34
N VAL A 629 14.45 -21.30 -4.36
CA VAL A 629 13.64 -21.32 -3.14
C VAL A 629 12.17 -20.96 -3.44
N SER A 630 11.92 -20.11 -4.43
CA SER A 630 10.57 -19.72 -4.86
C SER A 630 9.77 -20.86 -5.51
N ILE A 631 10.37 -22.01 -5.79
CA ILE A 631 9.67 -23.25 -6.19
C ILE A 631 8.78 -23.72 -5.04
N TYR A 632 9.29 -23.67 -3.80
CA TYR A 632 8.56 -24.13 -2.61
C TYR A 632 7.70 -23.04 -1.97
N ILE A 633 8.09 -21.77 -2.15
CA ILE A 633 7.32 -20.63 -1.65
C ILE A 633 6.98 -19.75 -2.84
N SER A 634 5.80 -19.97 -3.39
CA SER A 634 5.31 -19.24 -4.54
C SER A 634 5.22 -17.73 -4.25
N GLY A 635 5.47 -16.91 -5.27
CA GLY A 635 5.36 -15.45 -5.19
C GLY A 635 6.59 -14.69 -4.67
N ILE A 636 7.60 -15.33 -4.06
CA ILE A 636 8.81 -14.64 -3.57
C ILE A 636 9.59 -13.99 -4.71
N LEU A 637 9.87 -14.72 -5.79
CA LEU A 637 10.65 -14.16 -6.90
C LEU A 637 9.89 -13.04 -7.62
N ALA A 638 8.59 -13.23 -7.84
CA ALA A 638 7.72 -12.24 -8.47
C ALA A 638 7.61 -10.94 -7.65
N THR A 639 7.39 -11.04 -6.34
CA THR A 639 7.36 -9.86 -5.44
C THR A 639 8.71 -9.15 -5.38
N SER A 640 9.81 -9.90 -5.33
CA SER A 640 11.17 -9.35 -5.36
C SER A 640 11.44 -8.57 -6.63
N LEU A 641 11.03 -9.10 -7.79
CA LEU A 641 11.14 -8.41 -9.08
C LEU A 641 10.35 -7.08 -9.07
N VAL A 642 9.11 -7.10 -8.59
CA VAL A 642 8.27 -5.89 -8.51
C VAL A 642 8.89 -4.82 -7.61
N ILE A 643 9.44 -5.22 -6.46
CA ILE A 643 10.15 -4.32 -5.55
C ILE A 643 11.36 -3.68 -6.22
N VAL A 644 12.17 -4.47 -6.95
CA VAL A 644 13.33 -3.97 -7.70
C VAL A 644 12.90 -3.01 -8.82
N LEU A 645 11.86 -3.34 -9.58
CA LEU A 645 11.30 -2.46 -10.62
C LEU A 645 10.75 -1.15 -10.05
N ALA A 646 10.16 -1.19 -8.85
CA ALA A 646 9.65 -0.02 -8.17
C ALA A 646 10.78 0.94 -7.79
N ILE A 647 11.89 0.42 -7.25
CA ILE A 647 13.04 1.22 -6.84
C ILE A 647 13.75 1.78 -8.05
N ALA A 648 13.99 0.96 -9.08
CA ALA A 648 14.62 1.41 -10.32
C ALA A 648 13.90 2.61 -10.96
N ASN A 649 12.60 2.76 -10.69
CA ASN A 649 11.76 3.85 -11.17
C ASN A 649 11.42 4.92 -10.14
N ALA A 650 11.96 4.84 -8.93
CA ALA A 650 11.61 5.69 -7.79
C ALA A 650 10.09 5.75 -7.53
N ASN A 651 9.37 4.66 -7.82
CA ASN A 651 7.92 4.60 -7.76
C ASN A 651 7.43 4.00 -6.44
N ARG A 652 6.96 4.86 -5.53
CA ARG A 652 6.55 4.46 -4.18
C ARG A 652 5.29 3.59 -4.14
N THR A 653 4.36 3.78 -5.08
CA THR A 653 3.11 2.98 -5.10
C THR A 653 3.40 1.54 -5.46
N LEU A 654 4.24 1.30 -6.46
CA LEU A 654 4.66 -0.04 -6.86
C LEU A 654 5.49 -0.73 -5.76
N LEU A 655 6.30 0.05 -5.03
CA LEU A 655 7.04 -0.47 -3.87
C LEU A 655 6.08 -0.92 -2.76
N ALA A 656 5.10 -0.09 -2.42
CA ALA A 656 4.08 -0.42 -1.42
C ALA A 656 3.28 -1.67 -1.82
N LEU A 657 2.91 -1.78 -3.10
CA LEU A 657 2.21 -2.93 -3.66
C LEU A 657 3.05 -4.21 -3.58
N GLY A 658 4.33 -4.15 -3.97
CA GLY A 658 5.24 -5.30 -3.88
C GLY A 658 5.51 -5.76 -2.44
N VAL A 659 5.71 -4.82 -1.50
CA VAL A 659 5.89 -5.14 -0.06
C VAL A 659 4.60 -5.70 0.54
N SER A 660 3.43 -5.15 0.21
CA SER A 660 2.14 -5.66 0.70
C SER A 660 1.87 -7.06 0.17
N ALA A 661 2.15 -7.31 -1.10
CA ALA A 661 2.04 -8.64 -1.68
C ALA A 661 3.01 -9.63 -1.02
N LEU A 662 4.26 -9.26 -0.74
CA LEU A 662 5.21 -10.11 -0.01
C LEU A 662 4.66 -10.54 1.36
N VAL A 663 4.06 -9.61 2.12
CA VAL A 663 3.39 -9.94 3.39
C VAL A 663 2.18 -10.85 3.15
N GLY A 664 1.38 -10.57 2.12
CA GLY A 664 0.23 -11.40 1.73
C GLY A 664 0.61 -12.84 1.37
N TYR A 665 1.72 -13.04 0.65
CA TYR A 665 2.23 -14.37 0.31
C TYR A 665 2.67 -15.16 1.53
N ILE A 666 3.30 -14.50 2.53
CA ILE A 666 3.64 -15.15 3.80
C ILE A 666 2.37 -15.62 4.52
N PHE A 667 1.34 -14.77 4.57
CA PHE A 667 0.06 -15.11 5.17
C PHE A 667 -0.60 -16.28 4.43
N TRP A 668 -0.60 -16.26 3.10
CA TRP A 668 -1.13 -17.36 2.30
C TRP A 668 -0.37 -18.67 2.54
N TYR A 669 0.96 -18.61 2.58
CA TYR A 669 1.81 -19.78 2.84
C TYR A 669 1.49 -20.47 4.17
N TYR A 670 1.07 -19.70 5.18
CA TYR A 670 0.56 -20.27 6.43
C TYR A 670 -0.69 -21.14 6.21
N TYR A 671 -1.66 -20.68 5.40
CA TYR A 671 -2.93 -21.37 5.15
C TYR A 671 -2.88 -22.49 4.10
N GLN A 672 -1.74 -22.72 3.45
CA GLN A 672 -1.56 -23.86 2.53
C GLN A 672 -1.50 -25.18 3.33
N LEU A 673 -2.58 -25.95 3.39
CA LEU A 673 -2.67 -27.12 4.27
C LEU A 673 -2.05 -28.41 3.70
N ASP A 674 -1.74 -28.42 2.41
CA ASP A 674 -1.06 -29.48 1.66
C ASP A 674 0.42 -29.67 2.08
N THR A 675 1.04 -28.63 2.63
CA THR A 675 2.46 -28.64 3.03
C THR A 675 2.63 -28.70 4.54
N SER A 676 3.48 -29.64 5.00
CA SER A 676 3.75 -29.80 6.44
C SER A 676 4.44 -28.57 7.04
N LEU A 677 4.20 -28.31 8.33
CA LEU A 677 4.86 -27.22 9.06
C LEU A 677 6.39 -27.36 9.06
N LEU A 678 6.92 -28.59 9.06
CA LEU A 678 8.36 -28.84 8.97
C LEU A 678 8.93 -28.39 7.62
N GLN A 679 8.23 -28.70 6.52
CA GLN A 679 8.61 -28.25 5.18
C GLN A 679 8.54 -26.72 5.07
N LYS A 680 7.52 -26.09 5.65
CA LYS A 680 7.39 -24.62 5.74
C LYS A 680 8.52 -23.98 6.52
N SER A 681 8.94 -24.61 7.62
CA SER A 681 10.10 -24.20 8.38
C SER A 681 11.38 -24.28 7.55
N ALA A 682 11.63 -25.42 6.89
CA ALA A 682 12.83 -25.63 6.10
C ALA A 682 12.94 -24.67 4.91
N SER A 683 11.84 -24.42 4.21
CA SER A 683 11.81 -23.50 3.07
C SER A 683 12.09 -22.05 3.50
N LEU A 684 11.49 -21.58 4.60
CA LEU A 684 11.73 -20.24 5.14
C LEU A 684 13.13 -20.08 5.74
N LEU A 685 13.70 -21.15 6.30
CA LEU A 685 15.09 -21.18 6.72
C LEU A 685 16.01 -21.02 5.50
N ALA A 686 15.73 -21.72 4.40
CA ALA A 686 16.48 -21.56 3.15
C ALA A 686 16.38 -20.12 2.60
N VAL A 687 15.19 -19.50 2.60
CA VAL A 687 15.02 -18.08 2.26
C VAL A 687 15.90 -17.20 3.15
N SER A 688 15.87 -17.43 4.47
CA SER A 688 16.64 -16.65 5.43
C SER A 688 18.15 -16.74 5.17
N ILE A 689 18.66 -17.95 4.92
CA ILE A 689 20.08 -18.19 4.62
C ILE A 689 20.49 -17.49 3.33
N VAL A 690 19.71 -17.62 2.26
CA VAL A 690 19.99 -16.97 0.97
C VAL A 690 20.00 -15.45 1.12
N LEU A 691 18.99 -14.87 1.78
CA LEU A 691 18.92 -13.43 2.00
C LEU A 691 20.02 -12.91 2.93
N PHE A 692 20.41 -13.68 3.95
CA PHE A 692 21.51 -13.33 4.84
C PHE A 692 22.87 -13.39 4.11
N ALA A 693 23.07 -14.38 3.24
CA ALA A 693 24.25 -14.47 2.39
C ALA A 693 24.32 -13.25 1.46
N ILE A 694 23.21 -12.87 0.82
CA ILE A 694 23.12 -11.65 0.01
C ILE A 694 23.46 -10.41 0.87
N TYR A 695 22.88 -10.28 2.06
CA TYR A 695 23.18 -9.18 2.99
C TYR A 695 24.67 -9.08 3.33
N LYS A 696 25.33 -10.21 3.62
CA LYS A 696 26.76 -10.26 3.92
C LYS A 696 27.61 -9.89 2.70
N LEU A 697 27.28 -10.45 1.54
CA LEU A 697 28.00 -10.20 0.30
C LEU A 697 27.92 -8.73 -0.12
N ILE A 698 26.75 -8.09 0.03
CA ILE A 698 26.58 -6.65 -0.23
C ILE A 698 27.50 -5.83 0.67
N ASN A 699 27.58 -6.17 1.96
CA ASN A 699 28.42 -5.44 2.91
C ASN A 699 29.92 -5.62 2.65
N ILE A 700 30.35 -6.82 2.24
CA ILE A 700 31.75 -7.08 1.83
C ILE A 700 32.09 -6.32 0.54
N ALA A 701 31.22 -6.41 -0.47
CA ALA A 701 31.44 -5.73 -1.74
C ALA A 701 31.48 -4.20 -1.58
N TYR A 702 30.67 -3.64 -0.68
CA TYR A 702 30.66 -2.21 -0.39
C TYR A 702 31.87 -1.77 0.45
N SER A 703 32.40 -2.63 1.33
CA SER A 703 33.60 -2.29 2.11
C SER A 703 34.88 -2.27 1.27
N ASP A 704 34.95 -3.09 0.22
CA ASP A 704 36.12 -3.18 -0.67
C ASP A 704 36.19 -2.02 -1.68
N ASP A 705 35.06 -1.39 -1.99
CA ASP A 705 34.97 -0.31 -2.98
C ASP A 705 35.35 1.04 -2.33
N ASN A 706 36.66 1.32 -2.22
CA ASN A 706 37.21 2.57 -1.66
C ASN A 706 36.82 3.86 -2.44
N ASN A 707 36.03 3.77 -3.51
CA ASN A 707 35.68 4.88 -4.42
C ASN A 707 34.29 5.49 -4.20
N LEU A 708 33.49 5.01 -3.24
CA LEU A 708 32.27 5.70 -2.82
C LEU A 708 32.60 6.58 -1.61
N PRO A 709 32.34 7.91 -1.66
CA PRO A 709 32.78 8.82 -0.61
C PRO A 709 32.19 8.38 0.72
N LYS A 710 33.07 7.85 1.58
CA LYS A 710 32.78 7.60 2.99
C LYS A 710 32.25 8.90 3.55
N LEU A 711 31.01 8.89 4.06
CA LEU A 711 30.50 9.97 4.90
C LEU A 711 31.55 10.23 5.98
N GLN A 712 32.34 11.29 5.78
CA GLN A 712 33.22 11.81 6.79
C GLN A 712 32.29 12.13 7.96
N LYS A 713 32.46 11.37 9.04
CA LYS A 713 31.83 11.65 10.31
C LYS A 713 32.33 13.06 10.65
N ASN A 714 31.47 14.07 10.49
CA ASN A 714 31.81 15.45 10.86
C ASN A 714 32.22 15.42 12.33
N ASP A 715 33.52 15.46 12.55
CA ASP A 715 34.11 15.77 13.83
C ASP A 715 33.95 17.28 14.02
N PRO A 716 33.14 17.77 14.97
CA PRO A 716 32.92 19.20 15.16
C PRO A 716 34.17 19.98 15.57
N SER A 717 35.32 19.31 15.73
CA SER A 717 36.57 19.86 16.26
C SER A 717 37.58 20.34 15.20
N LYS A 718 37.26 20.28 13.89
CA LYS A 718 38.20 20.66 12.81
C LYS A 718 37.73 21.78 11.88
N LEU A 719 36.81 22.62 12.33
CA LEU A 719 36.34 23.80 11.59
C LEU A 719 36.79 25.09 12.28
N THR A 720 38.09 25.25 12.46
CA THR A 720 38.77 26.53 12.69
C THR A 720 40.24 26.34 12.36
N THR A 721 40.87 27.39 11.82
CA THR A 721 42.28 27.54 11.40
C THR A 721 42.66 26.79 10.13
N ASP A 722 42.50 27.44 8.98
CA ASP A 722 43.61 27.76 8.06
C ASP A 722 43.06 28.52 6.83
N GLU A 723 42.70 29.79 7.05
CA GLU A 723 42.47 30.76 5.97
C GLU A 723 43.00 32.13 6.40
N GLU A 724 44.32 32.20 6.62
CA GLU A 724 45.11 33.43 6.64
C GLU A 724 46.50 33.12 6.05
N LEU A 725 46.94 33.96 5.10
CA LEU A 725 48.25 34.03 4.44
C LEU A 725 48.58 33.01 3.33
N SER A 726 48.26 33.37 2.08
CA SER A 726 49.25 33.81 1.05
C SER A 726 48.59 33.94 -0.32
#